data_AF-A0AAW2DE19-F1
#
_entry.id   AF-A0AAW2DE19-F1
#
_cell.length_a   1.000
_cell.length_b   1.000
_cell.length_c   1.000
_cell.angle_alpha   90.00
_cell.angle_beta   90.00
_cell.angle_gamma   90.00
#
_symmetry.space_group_name_H-M   'P 1'
#
loop_
_entity.id
_entity.type
_entity.pdbx_description
1 polymer ?
#
loop_
_entity_poly.entity_id
_entity_poly.type
_entity_poly.pdbx_seq_one_letter_code
_entity_poly.pdbx_strand_id
1 'polypeptide(L)'
;MATKPGILTDWPWKPLGSFKYVILVPWVVHSTYSMIVKGEGETDLAYFLTFPFLLVRMIHNQIWISISRYQTAKGKNRIVDKSIEFEQVDRERNWDDQILLNGIIFYIAYMTIPQSHNLPLWRTNGVVITSLLHAGPVEFLYYWFHRALHHHYLYSRYHSHHHSSIVTEPITSVIHPFAEHMVYFMLFSIPMLTTVFTGTGSLVSLTGYILYIDVMNNMGHCNFELIPKKLFSIFPPLKYVMYTPSFHSLHHTQFRTNYSLFMPIYDYVYGTMDKSTDAVYETSLERPEESPKVLHLTHLTTLDSIYYLRLGFATLASKPHTSKWYLWLMWPMTSWSLIITWIYGNTFVAEANTFEKLKWQSWVVPRYTIQYMLQWPREAINSMIERAILDAEMKGVKVLSLGLLNQASKFKLLFAYECRRYISSSHTHGEELNRNGELYIQRYPQLKLNLVDGSSLVVAVVLNSIPKGTTQVLLRGKLTKVAYAIANTLCERDIKVATVYKDEYEKLHLRLTTKLKSNLILSTSYAQKTWLVGDGWTEKEQLKASKGTLFIPFSQFPPKKMSKDCFYHSTPAMITPKSFTNIHSCENWLPRRVMSAWRIAGILHGLEGWNVHECGDSMFNIEEIWQTSLRHGFRPLTMPN
;
A
#
# COMPACT_ATOMS: atom_id res chain seq x y z
N MET A 1 -8.35 14.86 -14.67
CA MET A 1 -8.19 16.14 -15.40
C MET A 1 -9.42 16.99 -15.15
N ALA A 2 -9.29 18.31 -15.26
CA ALA A 2 -10.41 19.24 -15.11
C ALA A 2 -11.51 18.90 -16.13
N THR A 3 -12.77 19.19 -15.79
CA THR A 3 -13.93 18.83 -16.62
C THR A 3 -13.94 19.52 -17.99
N LYS A 4 -13.37 20.74 -18.07
CA LYS A 4 -13.15 21.50 -19.31
C LYS A 4 -11.78 22.18 -19.24
N PRO A 5 -10.67 21.48 -19.54
CA PRO A 5 -9.31 22.00 -19.33
C PRO A 5 -9.10 23.43 -19.87
N GLY A 6 -8.56 24.32 -19.03
CA GLY A 6 -8.16 25.67 -19.43
C GLY A 6 -6.80 25.73 -20.14
N ILE A 7 -6.39 26.94 -20.54
CA ILE A 7 -5.03 27.21 -21.05
C ILE A 7 -4.03 26.88 -19.94
N LEU A 8 -2.90 26.25 -20.29
CA LEU A 8 -1.86 25.84 -19.35
C LEU A 8 -2.39 24.89 -18.25
N THR A 9 -3.31 23.98 -18.60
CA THR A 9 -3.75 22.92 -17.66
C THR A 9 -2.64 21.94 -17.35
N ASP A 10 -1.93 21.49 -18.40
CA ASP A 10 -0.90 20.47 -18.28
C ASP A 10 0.45 21.08 -17.89
N TRP A 11 1.21 20.31 -17.09
CA TRP A 11 2.57 20.65 -16.72
C TRP A 11 3.50 20.60 -17.94
N PRO A 12 4.48 21.52 -18.08
CA PRO A 12 5.36 21.59 -19.25
C PRO A 12 6.10 20.28 -19.55
N TRP A 13 6.41 19.50 -18.52
CA TRP A 13 7.13 18.23 -18.63
C TRP A 13 6.25 16.98 -18.56
N LYS A 14 4.92 17.13 -18.66
CA LYS A 14 4.01 15.99 -18.76
C LYS A 14 4.44 14.97 -19.84
N PRO A 15 4.93 15.38 -21.04
CA PRO A 15 5.41 14.43 -22.05
C PRO A 15 6.60 13.55 -21.60
N LEU A 16 7.40 13.99 -20.62
CA LEU A 16 8.53 13.20 -20.11
C LEU A 16 8.08 12.04 -19.22
N GLY A 17 6.84 12.06 -18.72
CA GLY A 17 6.32 11.04 -17.81
C GLY A 17 7.26 10.78 -16.64
N SER A 18 7.70 9.53 -16.47
CA SER A 18 8.62 9.13 -15.40
C SER A 18 10.05 9.71 -15.53
N PHE A 19 10.42 10.30 -16.67
CA PHE A 19 11.74 10.90 -16.91
C PHE A 19 11.83 12.38 -16.49
N LYS A 20 10.75 12.97 -15.97
CA LYS A 20 10.68 14.39 -15.59
C LYS A 20 11.80 14.88 -14.65
N TYR A 21 12.34 13.99 -13.82
CA TYR A 21 13.44 14.31 -12.89
C TYR A 21 14.73 14.76 -13.58
N VAL A 22 14.93 14.41 -14.87
CA VAL A 22 16.10 14.82 -15.66
C VAL A 22 16.20 16.35 -15.78
N ILE A 23 15.09 17.08 -15.65
CA ILE A 23 15.08 18.55 -15.73
C ILE A 23 15.93 19.21 -14.64
N LEU A 24 16.05 18.57 -13.47
CA LEU A 24 16.89 19.11 -12.38
C LEU A 24 18.38 18.80 -12.56
N VAL A 25 18.75 17.83 -13.40
CA VAL A 25 20.14 17.34 -13.50
C VAL A 25 21.15 18.45 -13.81
N PRO A 26 20.95 19.34 -14.82
CA PRO A 26 21.92 20.39 -15.11
C PRO A 26 22.18 21.33 -13.92
N TRP A 27 21.11 21.66 -13.19
CA TRP A 27 21.19 22.54 -12.02
C TRP A 27 21.89 21.88 -10.84
N VAL A 28 21.57 20.62 -10.56
CA VAL A 28 22.21 19.85 -9.49
C VAL A 28 23.70 19.69 -9.78
N VAL A 29 24.06 19.32 -11.01
CA VAL A 29 25.45 19.17 -11.44
C VAL A 29 26.20 20.50 -11.30
N HIS A 30 25.64 21.60 -11.78
CA HIS A 30 26.28 22.90 -11.68
C HIS A 30 26.44 23.37 -10.23
N SER A 31 25.41 23.21 -9.40
CA SER A 31 25.47 23.56 -7.97
C SER A 31 26.49 22.73 -7.20
N THR A 32 26.60 21.44 -7.50
CA THR A 32 27.60 20.55 -6.90
C THR A 32 29.01 20.90 -7.37
N TYR A 33 29.19 21.11 -8.68
CA TYR A 33 30.46 21.52 -9.25
C TYR A 33 30.95 22.85 -8.65
N SER A 34 30.07 23.85 -8.57
CA SER A 34 30.38 25.14 -7.95
C SER A 34 30.76 25.01 -6.48
N MET A 35 30.20 24.03 -5.74
CA MET A 35 30.55 23.78 -4.35
C MET A 35 31.92 23.11 -4.19
N ILE A 36 32.31 22.26 -5.15
CA ILE A 36 33.58 21.50 -5.10
C ILE A 36 34.77 22.34 -5.62
N VAL A 37 34.56 23.17 -6.63
CA VAL A 37 35.65 23.85 -7.35
C VAL A 37 35.96 25.24 -6.82
N LYS A 38 34.98 25.95 -6.25
CA LYS A 38 35.21 27.28 -5.68
C LYS A 38 35.87 27.20 -4.31
N GLY A 39 36.74 28.16 -3.99
CA GLY A 39 37.44 28.23 -2.71
C GLY A 39 36.53 28.57 -1.54
N GLU A 40 37.02 28.38 -0.31
CA GLU A 40 36.33 28.83 0.91
C GLU A 40 36.04 30.33 0.83
N GLY A 41 34.76 30.71 0.97
CA GLY A 41 34.29 32.11 0.86
C GLY A 41 33.66 32.49 -0.48
N GLU A 42 33.81 31.67 -1.53
CA GLU A 42 33.15 31.85 -2.83
C GLU A 42 31.97 30.88 -3.05
N THR A 43 31.75 29.98 -2.10
CA THR A 43 30.69 28.96 -2.12
C THR A 43 29.43 29.49 -1.45
N ASP A 44 28.31 29.43 -2.17
CA ASP A 44 27.00 29.77 -1.63
C ASP A 44 26.24 28.51 -1.19
N LEU A 45 26.03 28.41 0.12
CA LEU A 45 25.35 27.29 0.74
C LEU A 45 23.89 27.15 0.26
N ALA A 46 23.19 28.24 -0.01
CA ALA A 46 21.79 28.20 -0.46
C ALA A 46 21.65 27.54 -1.85
N TYR A 47 22.61 27.78 -2.74
CA TYR A 47 22.63 27.19 -4.07
C TYR A 47 22.80 25.68 -4.02
N PHE A 48 23.77 25.19 -3.23
CA PHE A 48 24.01 23.77 -3.05
C PHE A 48 22.87 23.07 -2.31
N LEU A 49 22.36 23.66 -1.22
CA LEU A 49 21.32 23.08 -0.37
C LEU A 49 19.93 23.01 -1.03
N THR A 50 19.73 23.66 -2.18
CA THR A 50 18.46 23.59 -2.91
C THR A 50 18.06 22.15 -3.18
N PHE A 51 18.95 21.30 -3.72
CA PHE A 51 18.61 19.90 -4.03
C PHE A 51 18.35 19.04 -2.78
N PRO A 52 19.23 19.03 -1.75
CA PRO A 52 18.93 18.39 -0.47
C PRO A 52 17.59 18.83 0.12
N PHE A 53 17.24 20.11 0.03
CA PHE A 53 15.97 20.64 0.50
C PHE A 53 14.77 20.06 -0.27
N LEU A 54 14.85 19.93 -1.59
CA LEU A 54 13.80 19.25 -2.38
C LEU A 54 13.61 17.79 -1.95
N LEU A 55 14.69 17.07 -1.63
CA LEU A 55 14.62 15.70 -1.12
C LEU A 55 13.95 15.64 0.26
N VAL A 56 14.25 16.58 1.15
CA VAL A 56 13.56 16.70 2.45
C VAL A 56 12.06 16.90 2.25
N ARG A 57 11.65 17.73 1.29
CA ARG A 57 10.22 17.92 0.96
C ARG A 57 9.57 16.65 0.43
N MET A 58 10.26 15.88 -0.42
CA MET A 58 9.75 14.57 -0.89
C MET A 58 9.52 13.61 0.28
N ILE A 59 10.49 13.51 1.19
CA ILE A 59 10.42 12.65 2.38
C ILE A 59 9.30 13.11 3.31
N HIS A 60 9.20 14.41 3.56
CA HIS A 60 8.14 15.01 4.38
C HIS A 60 6.74 14.64 3.87
N ASN A 61 6.48 14.83 2.57
CA ASN A 61 5.21 14.46 1.97
C ASN A 61 4.94 12.96 2.07
N GLN A 62 5.94 12.12 1.80
CA GLN A 62 5.79 10.67 1.92
C GLN A 62 5.47 10.23 3.37
N ILE A 63 6.07 10.84 4.39
CA ILE A 63 5.76 10.57 5.80
C ILE A 63 4.29 10.90 6.09
N TRP A 64 3.80 12.05 5.64
CA TRP A 64 2.40 12.42 5.81
C TRP A 64 1.44 11.46 5.13
N ILE A 65 1.75 11.02 3.89
CA ILE A 65 0.95 10.00 3.18
C ILE A 65 0.89 8.71 4.01
N SER A 66 2.04 8.22 4.49
CA SER A 66 2.11 7.00 5.29
C SER A 66 1.31 7.11 6.59
N ILE A 67 1.42 8.25 7.30
CA ILE A 67 0.67 8.51 8.55
C ILE A 67 -0.83 8.59 8.28
N SER A 68 -1.25 9.36 7.28
CA SER A 68 -2.66 9.51 6.90
C SER A 68 -3.29 8.16 6.53
N ARG A 69 -2.61 7.37 5.69
CA ARG A 69 -3.10 6.04 5.30
C ARG A 69 -3.17 5.08 6.46
N TYR A 70 -2.20 5.15 7.39
CA TYR A 70 -2.21 4.35 8.61
C TYR A 70 -3.39 4.71 9.52
N GLN A 71 -3.59 6.00 9.83
CA GLN A 71 -4.69 6.45 10.69
C GLN A 71 -6.05 6.14 10.07
N THR A 72 -6.22 6.39 8.77
CA THR A 72 -7.47 6.08 8.06
C THR A 72 -7.74 4.58 7.95
N ALA A 73 -6.69 3.73 7.89
CA ALA A 73 -6.84 2.27 7.98
C ALA A 73 -7.37 1.81 9.35
N LYS A 74 -6.92 2.45 10.44
CA LYS A 74 -7.44 2.19 11.79
C LYS A 74 -8.86 2.73 11.98
N GLY A 75 -9.26 3.73 11.19
CA GLY A 75 -10.56 4.40 11.26
C GLY A 75 -10.72 5.37 12.43
N LYS A 76 -9.72 5.43 13.33
CA LYS A 76 -9.67 6.37 14.45
C LYS A 76 -9.51 7.79 13.93
N ASN A 77 -10.28 8.71 14.49
CA ASN A 77 -10.28 10.11 14.11
C ASN A 77 -10.58 10.40 12.62
N ARG A 78 -11.10 9.42 11.86
CA ARG A 78 -11.39 9.55 10.42
C ARG A 78 -12.53 10.55 10.17
N ILE A 79 -12.28 11.51 9.29
CA ILE A 79 -13.23 12.61 8.99
C ILE A 79 -14.25 12.16 7.95
N VAL A 80 -13.81 11.85 6.74
CA VAL A 80 -14.69 11.42 5.64
C VAL A 80 -14.67 9.90 5.51
N ASP A 81 -15.86 9.31 5.56
CA ASP A 81 -16.09 7.87 5.38
C ASP A 81 -16.53 7.55 3.95
N LYS A 82 -15.64 7.79 2.99
CA LYS A 82 -15.81 7.44 1.56
C LYS A 82 -14.58 6.68 1.07
N SER A 83 -14.70 6.03 -0.08
CA SER A 83 -13.66 5.18 -0.63
C SER A 83 -12.64 5.92 -1.49
N ILE A 84 -11.37 5.54 -1.36
CA ILE A 84 -10.33 5.86 -2.33
C ILE A 84 -10.17 4.67 -3.28
N GLU A 85 -10.21 4.95 -4.58
CA GLU A 85 -10.08 3.96 -5.66
C GLU A 85 -8.83 4.23 -6.50
N PHE A 86 -8.42 3.25 -7.32
CA PHE A 86 -7.23 3.36 -8.18
C PHE A 86 -7.25 4.59 -9.09
N GLU A 87 -8.41 5.03 -9.54
CA GLU A 87 -8.57 6.21 -10.39
C GLU A 87 -8.12 7.49 -9.68
N GLN A 88 -8.31 7.59 -8.35
CA GLN A 88 -7.80 8.73 -7.59
C GLN A 88 -6.28 8.66 -7.49
N VAL A 89 -5.72 7.49 -7.14
CA VAL A 89 -4.26 7.32 -7.06
C VAL A 89 -3.57 7.65 -8.39
N ASP A 90 -4.18 7.29 -9.52
CA ASP A 90 -3.64 7.63 -10.84
C ASP A 90 -3.71 9.13 -11.14
N ARG A 91 -4.78 9.81 -10.71
CA ARG A 91 -4.91 11.27 -10.86
C ARG A 91 -3.88 12.03 -10.02
N GLU A 92 -3.55 11.53 -8.84
CA GLU A 92 -2.66 12.18 -7.88
C GLU A 92 -1.19 11.75 -8.00
N ARG A 93 -0.88 10.90 -8.99
CA ARG A 93 0.44 10.30 -9.18
C ARG A 93 1.58 11.31 -9.37
N ASN A 94 1.28 12.49 -9.88
CA ASN A 94 2.26 13.53 -10.21
C ASN A 94 2.35 14.65 -9.15
N TRP A 95 1.98 14.36 -7.90
CA TRP A 95 2.05 15.33 -6.79
C TRP A 95 3.42 15.99 -6.60
N ASP A 96 4.47 15.33 -7.04
CA ASP A 96 5.86 15.76 -6.95
C ASP A 96 6.27 16.77 -8.04
N ASP A 97 5.41 17.06 -9.03
CA ASP A 97 5.65 18.08 -10.06
C ASP A 97 5.90 19.47 -9.44
N GLN A 98 5.17 19.81 -8.39
CA GLN A 98 5.38 21.06 -7.65
C GLN A 98 6.79 21.19 -7.05
N ILE A 99 7.39 20.07 -6.63
CA ILE A 99 8.73 20.09 -6.02
C ILE A 99 9.78 20.32 -7.11
N LEU A 100 9.60 19.71 -8.29
CA LEU A 100 10.46 19.94 -9.45
C LEU A 100 10.41 21.39 -9.90
N LEU A 101 9.20 21.94 -10.02
CA LEU A 101 8.97 23.33 -10.34
C LEU A 101 9.68 24.28 -9.37
N ASN A 102 9.46 24.07 -8.07
CA ASN A 102 10.07 24.87 -7.03
C ASN A 102 11.60 24.80 -7.11
N GLY A 103 12.15 23.61 -7.36
CA GLY A 103 13.58 23.44 -7.60
C GLY A 103 14.10 24.27 -8.77
N ILE A 104 13.44 24.19 -9.93
CA ILE A 104 13.80 24.98 -11.12
C ILE A 104 13.75 26.47 -10.80
N ILE A 105 12.67 26.94 -10.16
CA ILE A 105 12.51 28.35 -9.84
C ILE A 105 13.54 28.82 -8.81
N PHE A 106 13.86 28.03 -7.78
CA PHE A 106 14.89 28.39 -6.81
C PHE A 106 16.26 28.51 -7.46
N TYR A 107 16.60 27.60 -8.36
CA TYR A 107 17.84 27.69 -9.11
C TYR A 107 17.88 28.89 -10.07
N ILE A 108 16.79 29.18 -10.78
CA ILE A 108 16.69 30.37 -11.63
C ILE A 108 16.77 31.65 -10.80
N ALA A 109 16.04 31.72 -9.70
CA ALA A 109 16.03 32.86 -8.78
C ALA A 109 17.43 33.12 -8.24
N TYR A 110 18.14 32.07 -7.83
CA TYR A 110 19.55 32.18 -7.44
C TYR A 110 20.41 32.79 -8.56
N MET A 111 20.28 32.30 -9.79
CA MET A 111 21.11 32.80 -10.91
C MET A 111 20.76 34.23 -11.34
N THR A 112 19.56 34.71 -11.04
CA THR A 112 19.04 35.98 -11.57
C THR A 112 18.87 37.08 -10.52
N ILE A 113 18.84 36.73 -9.23
CA ILE A 113 18.61 37.66 -8.12
C ILE A 113 19.87 37.70 -7.23
N PRO A 114 20.77 38.69 -7.41
CA PRO A 114 22.00 38.79 -6.62
C PRO A 114 21.75 38.91 -5.10
N GLN A 115 20.61 39.50 -4.69
CA GLN A 115 20.23 39.63 -3.28
C GLN A 115 19.92 38.28 -2.61
N SER A 116 19.75 37.21 -3.39
CA SER A 116 19.56 35.85 -2.87
C SER A 116 20.87 35.14 -2.53
N HIS A 117 22.02 35.76 -2.84
CA HIS A 117 23.34 35.20 -2.57
C HIS A 117 23.78 35.46 -1.12
N ASN A 118 24.55 34.53 -0.58
CA ASN A 118 25.19 34.55 0.73
C ASN A 118 24.23 34.92 1.87
N LEU A 119 23.00 34.38 1.80
CA LEU A 119 22.01 34.58 2.84
C LEU A 119 22.55 34.07 4.18
N PRO A 120 22.43 34.85 5.27
CA PRO A 120 22.79 34.37 6.59
C PRO A 120 21.88 33.19 6.98
N LEU A 121 22.35 32.35 7.90
CA LEU A 121 21.57 31.23 8.40
C LEU A 121 20.26 31.73 9.06
N TRP A 122 20.34 32.76 9.90
CA TRP A 122 19.20 33.25 10.69
C TRP A 122 19.09 34.78 10.69
N ARG A 123 17.87 35.30 10.52
CA ARG A 123 17.51 36.70 10.79
C ARG A 123 16.10 36.79 11.37
N THR A 124 15.99 37.20 12.63
CA THR A 124 14.70 37.31 13.35
C THR A 124 13.73 38.27 12.65
N ASN A 125 14.21 39.44 12.20
CA ASN A 125 13.34 40.41 11.52
C ASN A 125 12.74 39.83 10.22
N GLY A 126 13.51 39.03 9.48
CA GLY A 126 13.02 38.31 8.30
C GLY A 126 11.92 37.30 8.66
N VAL A 127 12.08 36.53 9.75
CA VAL A 127 11.06 35.59 10.23
C VAL A 127 9.76 36.31 10.62
N VAL A 128 9.86 37.46 11.28
CA VAL A 128 8.70 38.28 11.65
C VAL A 128 8.01 38.84 10.41
N ILE A 129 8.75 39.43 9.48
CA ILE A 129 8.21 39.95 8.21
C ILE A 129 7.51 38.84 7.43
N THR A 130 8.16 37.67 7.29
CA THR A 130 7.57 36.52 6.60
C THR A 130 6.25 36.10 7.23
N SER A 131 6.21 35.98 8.55
CA SER A 131 5.00 35.60 9.31
C SER A 131 3.86 36.61 9.13
N LEU A 132 4.16 37.91 9.20
CA LEU A 132 3.15 38.98 9.05
C LEU A 132 2.62 39.06 7.61
N LEU A 133 3.50 38.94 6.62
CA LEU A 133 3.11 38.93 5.21
C LEU A 133 2.28 37.69 4.86
N HIS A 134 2.59 36.55 5.47
CA HIS A 134 1.76 35.36 5.34
C HIS A 134 0.38 35.58 5.96
N ALA A 135 0.33 35.92 7.25
CA ALA A 135 -0.91 36.03 8.00
C ALA A 135 -1.87 37.11 7.48
N GLY A 136 -1.34 38.19 6.89
CA GLY A 136 -2.14 39.26 6.29
C GLY A 136 -2.32 39.07 4.78
N PRO A 137 -1.44 39.67 3.94
CA PRO A 137 -1.59 39.69 2.49
C PRO A 137 -1.80 38.32 1.83
N VAL A 138 -1.01 37.30 2.19
CA VAL A 138 -1.08 35.99 1.51
C VAL A 138 -2.43 35.31 1.77
N GLU A 139 -2.85 35.23 3.03
CA GLU A 139 -4.14 34.64 3.41
C GLU A 139 -5.32 35.39 2.78
N PHE A 140 -5.28 36.72 2.78
CA PHE A 140 -6.33 37.55 2.18
C PHE A 140 -6.46 37.30 0.66
N LEU A 141 -5.34 37.36 -0.05
CA LEU A 141 -5.30 37.15 -1.50
C LEU A 141 -5.66 35.71 -1.88
N TYR A 142 -5.21 34.73 -1.09
CA TYR A 142 -5.60 33.34 -1.27
C TYR A 142 -7.13 33.19 -1.17
N TYR A 143 -7.73 33.68 -0.09
CA TYR A 143 -9.17 33.53 0.15
C TYR A 143 -10.00 34.00 -1.04
N TRP A 144 -9.70 35.18 -1.58
CA TRP A 144 -10.44 35.72 -2.72
C TRP A 144 -10.15 34.98 -4.02
N PHE A 145 -8.90 34.60 -4.28
CA PHE A 145 -8.55 33.81 -5.46
C PHE A 145 -9.22 32.43 -5.43
N HIS A 146 -9.15 31.74 -4.29
CA HIS A 146 -9.77 30.45 -4.08
C HIS A 146 -11.29 30.52 -4.23
N ARG A 147 -11.94 31.52 -3.62
CA ARG A 147 -13.37 31.76 -3.83
C ARG A 147 -13.71 32.03 -5.29
N ALA A 148 -12.87 32.76 -6.02
CA ALA A 148 -13.06 33.00 -7.46
C ALA A 148 -12.90 31.70 -8.28
N LEU A 149 -11.96 30.81 -7.91
CA LEU A 149 -11.81 29.50 -8.53
C LEU A 149 -13.07 28.62 -8.41
N HIS A 150 -13.90 28.86 -7.39
CA HIS A 150 -15.20 28.19 -7.23
C HIS A 150 -16.34 28.80 -8.06
N HIS A 151 -16.07 29.88 -8.81
CA HIS A 151 -16.98 30.33 -9.86
C HIS A 151 -16.98 29.32 -11.02
N HIS A 152 -18.16 28.97 -11.53
CA HIS A 152 -18.37 27.88 -12.50
C HIS A 152 -17.37 27.84 -13.69
N TYR A 153 -17.00 29.02 -14.20
CA TYR A 153 -16.04 29.15 -15.30
C TYR A 153 -14.64 28.68 -14.94
N LEU A 154 -14.09 29.17 -13.80
CA LEU A 154 -12.75 28.81 -13.34
C LEU A 154 -12.73 27.41 -12.72
N TYR A 155 -13.82 27.02 -12.03
CA TYR A 155 -13.94 25.71 -11.41
C TYR A 155 -13.81 24.59 -12.45
N SER A 156 -14.59 24.66 -13.52
CA SER A 156 -14.56 23.62 -14.56
C SER A 156 -13.19 23.49 -15.27
N ARG A 157 -12.39 24.56 -15.28
CA ARG A 157 -11.11 24.65 -16.01
C ARG A 157 -9.88 24.34 -15.18
N TYR A 158 -9.87 24.82 -13.94
CA TYR A 158 -8.68 24.85 -13.10
C TYR A 158 -8.93 24.04 -11.82
N HIS A 159 -10.00 24.33 -11.09
CA HIS A 159 -10.12 23.82 -9.73
C HIS A 159 -10.85 22.47 -9.57
N SER A 160 -11.68 22.07 -10.54
CA SER A 160 -12.45 20.81 -10.50
C SER A 160 -11.56 19.56 -10.48
N HIS A 161 -10.31 19.65 -10.95
CA HIS A 161 -9.38 18.54 -10.87
C HIS A 161 -8.96 18.25 -9.42
N HIS A 162 -8.66 19.30 -8.65
CA HIS A 162 -8.33 19.20 -7.23
C HIS A 162 -9.50 18.59 -6.44
N HIS A 163 -10.70 19.13 -6.66
CA HIS A 163 -11.94 18.66 -6.04
C HIS A 163 -12.46 17.30 -6.51
N SER A 164 -11.84 16.72 -7.54
CA SER A 164 -12.17 15.34 -7.93
C SER A 164 -11.75 14.30 -6.87
N SER A 165 -10.93 14.71 -5.89
CA SER A 165 -10.51 13.90 -4.75
C SER A 165 -11.28 14.29 -3.49
N ILE A 166 -12.54 13.83 -3.40
CA ILE A 166 -13.44 14.13 -2.27
C ILE A 166 -12.87 13.62 -0.94
N VAL A 167 -12.24 12.43 -0.97
CA VAL A 167 -11.44 11.95 0.15
C VAL A 167 -10.02 12.41 -0.10
N THR A 168 -9.62 13.45 0.60
CA THR A 168 -8.28 14.01 0.43
C THR A 168 -7.22 13.06 0.98
N GLU A 169 -6.08 12.99 0.31
CA GLU A 169 -4.81 12.51 0.85
C GLU A 169 -3.88 13.73 1.00
N PRO A 170 -2.83 13.71 1.84
CA PRO A 170 -1.93 14.85 2.00
C PRO A 170 -1.44 15.45 0.68
N ILE A 171 -1.16 14.59 -0.31
CA ILE A 171 -0.73 14.98 -1.66
C ILE A 171 -1.81 15.66 -2.50
N THR A 172 -3.10 15.47 -2.20
CA THR A 172 -4.20 16.18 -2.88
C THR A 172 -3.99 17.70 -2.81
N SER A 173 -3.36 18.19 -1.74
CA SER A 173 -3.03 19.61 -1.52
C SER A 173 -2.22 20.27 -2.64
N VAL A 174 -1.51 19.48 -3.44
CA VAL A 174 -0.66 19.99 -4.53
C VAL A 174 -1.13 19.54 -5.92
N ILE A 175 -2.22 18.79 -6.01
CA ILE A 175 -2.80 18.32 -7.27
C ILE A 175 -3.69 19.41 -7.86
N HIS A 176 -3.05 20.25 -8.67
CA HIS A 176 -3.68 21.35 -9.39
C HIS A 176 -3.19 21.40 -10.84
N PRO A 177 -3.99 21.93 -11.77
CA PRO A 177 -3.50 22.31 -13.09
C PRO A 177 -2.35 23.32 -12.99
N PHE A 178 -1.46 23.29 -13.98
CA PHE A 178 -0.22 24.07 -13.95
C PHE A 178 -0.45 25.57 -13.77
N ALA A 179 -1.41 26.16 -14.49
CA ALA A 179 -1.76 27.58 -14.37
C ALA A 179 -2.20 27.99 -12.96
N GLU A 180 -3.05 27.17 -12.33
CA GLU A 180 -3.51 27.43 -10.96
C GLU A 180 -2.34 27.35 -9.97
N HIS A 181 -1.48 26.35 -10.15
CA HIS A 181 -0.29 26.18 -9.32
C HIS A 181 0.70 27.34 -9.46
N MET A 182 0.85 27.93 -10.65
CA MET A 182 1.64 29.15 -10.86
C MET A 182 1.13 30.34 -10.06
N VAL A 183 -0.19 30.53 -9.98
CA VAL A 183 -0.78 31.61 -9.18
C VAL A 183 -0.52 31.39 -7.70
N TYR A 184 -0.69 30.16 -7.20
CA TYR A 184 -0.34 29.83 -5.82
C TYR A 184 1.15 30.03 -5.54
N PHE A 185 2.04 29.62 -6.46
CA PHE A 185 3.47 29.85 -6.30
C PHE A 185 3.81 31.36 -6.21
N MET A 186 3.27 32.18 -7.11
CA MET A 186 3.46 33.64 -7.07
C MET A 186 2.98 34.21 -5.75
N LEU A 187 1.80 33.79 -5.29
CA LEU A 187 1.23 34.22 -4.02
C LEU A 187 2.14 33.85 -2.83
N PHE A 188 2.60 32.61 -2.76
CA PHE A 188 3.52 32.17 -1.70
C PHE A 188 4.92 32.75 -1.83
N SER A 189 5.32 33.24 -3.00
CA SER A 189 6.61 33.91 -3.18
C SER A 189 6.66 35.30 -2.55
N ILE A 190 5.51 35.93 -2.24
CA ILE A 190 5.45 37.31 -1.71
C ILE A 190 6.31 37.50 -0.46
N PRO A 191 6.17 36.69 0.62
CA PRO A 191 7.00 36.88 1.82
C PRO A 191 8.48 36.60 1.56
N MET A 192 8.78 35.58 0.73
CA MET A 192 10.15 35.19 0.39
C MET A 192 10.87 36.30 -0.39
N LEU A 193 10.29 36.78 -1.48
CA LEU A 193 10.87 37.82 -2.32
C LEU A 193 10.96 39.15 -1.57
N THR A 194 9.96 39.48 -0.75
CA THR A 194 10.01 40.70 0.07
C THR A 194 11.22 40.67 0.98
N THR A 195 11.43 39.58 1.73
CA THR A 195 12.57 39.49 2.65
C THR A 195 13.93 39.45 1.93
N VAL A 196 14.01 38.81 0.76
CA VAL A 196 15.20 38.85 -0.09
C VAL A 196 15.50 40.28 -0.55
N PHE A 197 14.53 41.01 -1.11
CA PHE A 197 14.74 42.35 -1.64
C PHE A 197 14.97 43.42 -0.57
N THR A 198 14.38 43.27 0.62
CA THR A 198 14.65 44.16 1.76
C THR A 198 15.94 43.80 2.50
N GLY A 199 16.67 42.77 2.06
CA GLY A 199 17.87 42.30 2.76
C GLY A 199 17.60 41.80 4.17
N THR A 200 16.42 41.26 4.45
CA THR A 200 16.05 40.70 5.76
C THR A 200 15.96 39.17 5.73
N GLY A 201 16.03 38.56 4.55
CA GLY A 201 15.94 37.12 4.33
C GLY A 201 17.08 36.34 4.99
N SER A 202 16.78 35.08 5.33
CA SER A 202 17.76 34.13 5.85
C SER A 202 17.41 32.72 5.38
N LEU A 203 18.41 31.84 5.29
CA LEU A 203 18.22 30.49 4.79
C LEU A 203 17.15 29.71 5.59
N VAL A 204 17.20 29.80 6.93
CA VAL A 204 16.22 29.13 7.79
C VAL A 204 14.82 29.73 7.68
N SER A 205 14.70 31.05 7.50
CA SER A 205 13.38 31.70 7.32
C SER A 205 12.71 31.25 6.02
N LEU A 206 13.44 31.24 4.91
CA LEU A 206 12.91 30.84 3.60
C LEU A 206 12.54 29.35 3.57
N THR A 207 13.44 28.47 4.00
CA THR A 207 13.19 27.03 4.02
C THR A 207 12.12 26.65 5.04
N GLY A 208 12.15 27.28 6.23
CA GLY A 208 11.15 27.09 7.28
C GLY A 208 9.74 27.51 6.84
N TYR A 209 9.61 28.61 6.10
CA TYR A 209 8.33 29.05 5.56
C TYR A 209 7.74 28.06 4.55
N ILE A 210 8.55 27.52 3.64
CA ILE A 210 8.11 26.49 2.70
C ILE A 210 7.70 25.21 3.45
N LEU A 211 8.46 24.80 4.46
CA LEU A 211 8.11 23.64 5.29
C LEU A 211 6.82 23.88 6.07
N TYR A 212 6.58 25.10 6.57
CA TYR A 212 5.31 25.47 7.20
C TYR A 212 4.14 25.31 6.22
N ILE A 213 4.27 25.80 4.98
CA ILE A 213 3.25 25.62 3.94
C ILE A 213 3.01 24.12 3.67
N ASP A 214 4.07 23.33 3.49
CA ASP A 214 3.96 21.89 3.26
C ASP A 214 3.26 21.17 4.43
N VAL A 215 3.62 21.50 5.68
CA VAL A 215 3.02 20.93 6.90
C VAL A 215 1.54 21.27 6.96
N MET A 216 1.20 22.55 6.82
CA MET A 216 -0.18 22.99 6.94
C MET A 216 -1.05 22.39 5.83
N ASN A 217 -0.58 22.37 4.58
CA ASN A 217 -1.29 21.74 3.47
C ASN A 217 -1.51 20.23 3.68
N ASN A 218 -0.47 19.50 4.08
CA ASN A 218 -0.57 18.06 4.33
C ASN A 218 -1.50 17.74 5.49
N MET A 219 -1.44 18.55 6.56
CA MET A 219 -2.35 18.45 7.71
C MET A 219 -3.80 18.66 7.28
N GLY A 220 -4.10 19.69 6.48
CA GLY A 220 -5.46 19.97 6.00
C GLY A 220 -6.08 18.85 5.17
N HIS A 221 -5.25 18.05 4.48
CA HIS A 221 -5.70 17.03 3.53
C HIS A 221 -5.52 15.59 4.04
N CYS A 222 -5.15 15.37 5.30
CA CYS A 222 -4.80 14.05 5.80
C CYS A 222 -5.99 13.12 6.11
N ASN A 223 -7.24 13.62 6.06
CA ASN A 223 -8.48 12.88 6.34
C ASN A 223 -8.54 12.20 7.74
N PHE A 224 -7.79 12.70 8.72
CA PHE A 224 -8.00 12.37 10.12
C PHE A 224 -7.80 13.61 10.99
N GLU A 225 -8.59 13.76 12.05
CA GLU A 225 -8.50 14.91 12.94
C GLU A 225 -7.43 14.68 14.02
N LEU A 226 -6.40 15.52 14.05
CA LEU A 226 -5.27 15.42 14.98
C LEU A 226 -5.15 16.60 15.94
N ILE A 227 -5.92 17.68 15.74
CA ILE A 227 -5.85 18.89 16.56
C ILE A 227 -6.71 18.69 17.81
N PRO A 228 -6.13 18.58 19.03
CA PRO A 228 -6.89 18.29 20.23
C PRO A 228 -7.73 19.49 20.70
N LYS A 229 -8.93 19.25 21.24
CA LYS A 229 -9.82 20.32 21.77
C LYS A 229 -9.13 21.24 22.79
N LYS A 230 -8.20 20.68 23.58
CA LYS A 230 -7.43 21.42 24.59
C LYS A 230 -6.64 22.59 23.99
N LEU A 231 -6.17 22.47 22.75
CA LEU A 231 -5.37 23.52 22.11
C LEU A 231 -6.20 24.80 21.91
N PHE A 232 -7.44 24.66 21.43
CA PHE A 232 -8.38 25.77 21.31
C PHE A 232 -8.97 26.24 22.65
N SER A 233 -8.96 25.39 23.68
CA SER A 233 -9.39 25.79 25.02
C SER A 233 -8.35 26.66 25.73
N ILE A 234 -7.06 26.36 25.54
CA ILE A 234 -5.94 27.11 26.14
C ILE A 234 -5.77 28.47 25.45
N PHE A 235 -5.89 28.51 24.12
CA PHE A 235 -5.80 29.75 23.34
C PHE A 235 -6.94 29.84 22.33
N PRO A 236 -8.14 30.31 22.75
CA PRO A 236 -9.32 30.41 21.88
C PRO A 236 -9.12 31.16 20.56
N PRO A 237 -8.33 32.25 20.49
CA PRO A 237 -8.06 32.92 19.22
C PRO A 237 -7.43 32.02 18.16
N LEU A 238 -6.76 30.92 18.55
CA LEU A 238 -6.13 29.99 17.62
C LEU A 238 -7.10 29.44 16.56
N LYS A 239 -8.39 29.25 16.92
CA LYS A 239 -9.42 28.75 16.01
C LYS A 239 -9.58 29.59 14.74
N TYR A 240 -9.27 30.90 14.82
CA TYR A 240 -9.40 31.82 13.68
C TYR A 240 -8.11 31.94 12.86
N VAL A 241 -6.97 31.57 13.44
CA VAL A 241 -5.64 31.74 12.85
C VAL A 241 -4.98 30.40 12.47
N MET A 242 -5.65 29.28 12.72
CA MET A 242 -5.21 27.95 12.32
C MET A 242 -6.42 27.04 12.09
N TYR A 243 -6.61 26.61 10.85
CA TYR A 243 -7.62 25.65 10.47
C TYR A 243 -7.27 24.22 10.95
N THR A 244 -8.28 23.36 10.96
CA THR A 244 -8.13 21.93 11.25
C THR A 244 -8.28 21.09 9.97
N PRO A 245 -7.79 19.83 9.97
CA PRO A 245 -8.12 18.87 8.92
C PRO A 245 -9.62 18.77 8.66
N SER A 246 -10.46 18.79 9.72
CA SER A 246 -11.92 18.74 9.58
C SER A 246 -12.50 19.94 8.85
N PHE A 247 -11.99 21.15 9.12
CA PHE A 247 -12.41 22.38 8.45
C PHE A 247 -12.21 22.31 6.94
N HIS A 248 -11.03 21.86 6.49
CA HIS A 248 -10.70 21.78 5.07
C HIS A 248 -11.28 20.56 4.37
N SER A 249 -11.44 19.45 5.09
CA SER A 249 -12.16 18.31 4.54
C SER A 249 -13.63 18.65 4.22
N LEU A 250 -14.25 19.53 5.01
CA LEU A 250 -15.58 20.07 4.70
C LEU A 250 -15.59 20.88 3.40
N HIS A 251 -14.55 21.66 3.14
CA HIS A 251 -14.40 22.36 1.86
C HIS A 251 -14.46 21.40 0.66
N HIS A 252 -13.75 20.27 0.75
CA HIS A 252 -13.74 19.23 -0.29
C HIS A 252 -15.05 18.45 -0.46
N THR A 253 -15.95 18.51 0.53
CA THR A 253 -17.22 17.78 0.52
C THR A 253 -18.43 18.66 0.23
N GLN A 254 -18.39 19.95 0.63
CA GLN A 254 -19.47 20.92 0.43
C GLN A 254 -19.19 21.90 -0.72
N PHE A 255 -17.93 22.07 -1.13
CA PHE A 255 -17.44 22.91 -2.23
C PHE A 255 -17.69 24.42 -2.12
N ARG A 256 -18.68 24.87 -1.34
CA ARG A 256 -19.13 26.27 -1.30
C ARG A 256 -18.91 26.99 0.03
N THR A 257 -18.06 26.42 0.87
CA THR A 257 -17.78 26.87 2.23
C THR A 257 -16.31 26.67 2.55
N ASN A 258 -15.81 27.32 3.60
CA ASN A 258 -14.45 27.12 4.14
C ASN A 258 -13.34 27.38 3.09
N TYR A 259 -13.27 28.59 2.54
CA TYR A 259 -12.33 28.98 1.48
C TYR A 259 -10.95 29.45 1.96
N SER A 260 -10.78 29.74 3.24
CA SER A 260 -9.50 30.16 3.83
C SER A 260 -8.39 29.15 3.56
N LEU A 261 -7.14 29.65 3.45
CA LEU A 261 -5.95 28.81 3.31
C LEU A 261 -5.63 28.11 4.63
N PHE A 262 -5.01 28.83 5.58
CA PHE A 262 -4.66 28.29 6.89
C PHE A 262 -5.35 29.04 8.03
N MET A 263 -5.84 30.27 7.79
CA MET A 263 -6.48 31.10 8.81
C MET A 263 -7.99 31.25 8.52
N PRO A 264 -8.88 30.51 9.23
CA PRO A 264 -10.32 30.58 9.02
C PRO A 264 -10.97 31.96 9.19
N ILE A 265 -10.26 32.95 9.74
CA ILE A 265 -10.78 34.30 10.02
C ILE A 265 -11.58 34.90 8.87
N TYR A 266 -11.16 34.72 7.61
CA TYR A 266 -11.87 35.27 6.46
C TYR A 266 -13.22 34.59 6.21
N ASP A 267 -13.33 33.28 6.42
CA ASP A 267 -14.62 32.58 6.36
C ASP A 267 -15.59 33.03 7.46
N TYR A 268 -15.09 33.40 8.64
CA TYR A 268 -15.91 34.01 9.69
C TYR A 268 -16.35 35.42 9.32
N VAL A 269 -15.41 36.26 8.85
CA VAL A 269 -15.68 37.66 8.47
C VAL A 269 -16.69 37.76 7.33
N TYR A 270 -16.58 36.88 6.33
CA TYR A 270 -17.42 36.91 5.14
C TYR A 270 -18.60 35.92 5.17
N GLY A 271 -18.80 35.20 6.28
CA GLY A 271 -19.94 34.31 6.48
C GLY A 271 -19.95 33.08 5.56
N THR A 272 -18.79 32.57 5.18
CA THR A 272 -18.62 31.38 4.31
C THR A 272 -18.19 30.13 5.08
N MET A 273 -18.13 30.19 6.41
CA MET A 273 -17.87 29.02 7.25
C MET A 273 -19.06 28.05 7.25
N ASP A 274 -18.79 26.76 7.06
CA ASP A 274 -19.83 25.73 7.05
C ASP A 274 -20.42 25.51 8.44
N LYS A 275 -21.75 25.53 8.55
CA LYS A 275 -22.47 25.39 9.84
C LYS A 275 -22.14 24.10 10.59
N SER A 276 -21.70 23.05 9.91
CA SER A 276 -21.33 21.77 10.50
C SER A 276 -19.87 21.67 10.97
N THR A 277 -19.04 22.71 10.75
CA THR A 277 -17.60 22.71 11.05
C THR A 277 -17.27 22.21 12.45
N ASP A 278 -17.92 22.77 13.48
CA ASP A 278 -17.65 22.38 14.86
C ASP A 278 -18.12 20.96 15.14
N ALA A 279 -19.31 20.57 14.65
CA ALA A 279 -19.83 19.22 14.81
C ALA A 279 -18.94 18.16 14.16
N VAL A 280 -18.44 18.40 12.94
CA VAL A 280 -17.53 17.47 12.23
C VAL A 280 -16.19 17.36 12.96
N TYR A 281 -15.65 18.48 13.46
CA TYR A 281 -14.42 18.48 14.25
C TYR A 281 -14.56 17.62 15.53
N GLU A 282 -15.63 17.84 16.29
CA GLU A 282 -15.86 17.12 17.54
C GLU A 282 -16.14 15.63 17.32
N THR A 283 -17.04 15.31 16.40
CA THR A 283 -17.39 13.92 16.08
C THR A 283 -16.22 13.15 15.50
N SER A 284 -15.35 13.80 14.72
CA SER A 284 -14.12 13.19 14.23
C SER A 284 -13.17 12.89 15.38
N LEU A 285 -12.93 13.82 16.31
CA LEU A 285 -12.04 13.58 17.46
C LEU A 285 -12.50 12.44 18.38
N GLU A 286 -13.81 12.26 18.52
CA GLU A 286 -14.42 11.25 19.38
C GLU A 286 -14.57 9.89 18.68
N ARG A 287 -14.27 9.82 17.38
CA ARG A 287 -14.42 8.60 16.58
C ARG A 287 -13.43 7.51 17.02
N PRO A 288 -13.91 6.37 17.54
CA PRO A 288 -13.05 5.29 18.01
C PRO A 288 -12.38 4.55 16.84
N GLU A 289 -11.40 3.69 17.18
CA GLU A 289 -10.85 2.74 16.21
C GLU A 289 -11.95 1.84 15.65
N GLU A 290 -11.87 1.59 14.34
CA GLU A 290 -12.79 0.71 13.64
C GLU A 290 -12.49 -0.75 14.00
N SER A 291 -13.52 -1.44 14.50
CA SER A 291 -13.48 -2.89 14.71
C SER A 291 -13.95 -3.59 13.43
N PRO A 292 -13.07 -4.35 12.75
CA PRO A 292 -13.45 -5.12 11.58
C PRO A 292 -14.17 -6.41 11.99
N LYS A 293 -15.11 -6.89 11.16
CA LYS A 293 -15.72 -8.22 11.35
C LYS A 293 -14.81 -9.34 10.81
N VAL A 294 -13.99 -9.03 9.81
CA VAL A 294 -13.04 -9.96 9.19
C VAL A 294 -11.65 -9.35 9.18
N LEU A 295 -10.66 -10.15 9.52
CA LEU A 295 -9.25 -9.77 9.50
C LEU A 295 -8.46 -10.69 8.56
N HIS A 296 -7.58 -10.12 7.75
CA HIS A 296 -6.60 -10.86 6.97
C HIS A 296 -5.19 -10.60 7.49
N LEU A 297 -4.51 -11.64 7.96
CA LEU A 297 -3.16 -11.53 8.50
C LEU A 297 -2.15 -11.90 7.42
N THR A 298 -1.35 -10.94 6.97
CA THR A 298 -0.31 -11.12 5.94
C THR A 298 1.08 -10.79 6.49
N HIS A 299 2.13 -10.84 5.66
CA HIS A 299 3.48 -10.43 6.04
C HIS A 299 4.24 -9.86 4.83
N LEU A 300 5.41 -9.26 5.09
CA LEU A 300 6.27 -8.71 4.02
C LEU A 300 6.89 -9.86 3.20
N THR A 301 6.86 -9.78 1.88
CA THR A 301 7.36 -10.87 1.02
C THR A 301 8.87 -10.74 0.80
N THR A 302 9.30 -9.83 -0.08
CA THR A 302 10.71 -9.51 -0.33
C THR A 302 11.10 -8.20 0.36
N LEU A 303 12.39 -7.87 0.40
CA LEU A 303 12.88 -6.65 1.05
C LEU A 303 12.24 -5.36 0.51
N ASP A 304 11.95 -5.32 -0.78
CA ASP A 304 11.27 -4.20 -1.46
C ASP A 304 9.74 -4.18 -1.29
N SER A 305 9.13 -5.24 -0.73
CA SER A 305 7.67 -5.31 -0.54
C SER A 305 7.11 -4.22 0.40
N ILE A 306 7.94 -3.66 1.30
CA ILE A 306 7.52 -2.54 2.15
C ILE A 306 7.10 -1.31 1.34
N TYR A 307 7.73 -1.09 0.18
CA TYR A 307 7.41 0.03 -0.71
C TYR A 307 6.08 -0.15 -1.45
N TYR A 308 5.61 -1.40 -1.56
CA TYR A 308 4.37 -1.78 -2.23
C TYR A 308 3.18 -1.91 -1.26
N LEU A 309 3.41 -1.82 0.05
CA LEU A 309 2.31 -1.69 1.00
C LEU A 309 1.53 -0.40 0.73
N ARG A 310 0.24 -0.38 1.06
CA ARG A 310 -0.59 0.84 1.03
C ARG A 310 0.09 2.02 1.74
N LEU A 311 0.79 1.75 2.86
CA LEU A 311 1.54 2.73 3.64
C LEU A 311 2.84 3.20 2.98
N GLY A 312 3.34 2.49 1.97
CA GLY A 312 4.54 2.84 1.21
C GLY A 312 4.26 3.86 0.11
N PHE A 313 4.87 3.69 -1.06
CA PHE A 313 4.68 4.61 -2.18
C PHE A 313 3.35 4.31 -2.89
N ALA A 314 2.44 5.28 -2.92
CA ALA A 314 1.13 5.14 -3.58
C ALA A 314 1.23 4.60 -5.03
N THR A 315 2.20 5.12 -5.79
CA THR A 315 2.47 4.68 -7.17
C THR A 315 2.88 3.21 -7.27
N LEU A 316 3.69 2.70 -6.34
CA LEU A 316 4.12 1.31 -6.35
C LEU A 316 3.01 0.41 -5.80
N ALA A 317 2.40 0.78 -4.68
CA ALA A 317 1.30 0.05 -4.07
C ALA A 317 0.12 -0.15 -5.03
N SER A 318 -0.13 0.79 -5.94
CA SER A 318 -1.19 0.68 -6.95
C SER A 318 -0.88 -0.28 -8.11
N LYS A 319 0.30 -0.91 -8.13
CA LYS A 319 0.76 -1.78 -9.21
C LYS A 319 1.17 -3.15 -8.68
N PRO A 320 1.06 -4.21 -9.49
CA PRO A 320 1.59 -5.51 -9.14
C PRO A 320 3.05 -5.43 -8.75
N HIS A 321 3.37 -6.01 -7.60
CA HIS A 321 4.71 -6.07 -7.08
C HIS A 321 5.65 -6.78 -8.06
N THR A 322 6.64 -6.03 -8.53
CA THR A 322 7.73 -6.53 -9.36
C THR A 322 9.03 -5.92 -8.88
N SER A 323 10.07 -6.75 -8.72
CA SER A 323 11.40 -6.23 -8.39
C SER A 323 11.91 -5.36 -9.53
N LYS A 324 12.34 -4.14 -9.21
CA LYS A 324 12.90 -3.17 -10.16
C LYS A 324 14.32 -2.85 -9.76
N TRP A 325 15.20 -2.71 -10.75
CA TRP A 325 16.62 -2.43 -10.52
C TRP A 325 16.85 -1.15 -9.70
N TYR A 326 16.06 -0.09 -9.92
CA TYR A 326 16.25 1.19 -9.24
C TYR A 326 15.88 1.15 -7.75
N LEU A 327 15.11 0.15 -7.30
CA LEU A 327 14.83 -0.02 -5.87
C LEU A 327 16.08 -0.43 -5.08
N TRP A 328 17.12 -0.91 -5.77
CA TRP A 328 18.43 -1.12 -5.16
C TRP A 328 19.08 0.19 -4.70
N LEU A 329 18.79 1.32 -5.34
CA LEU A 329 19.26 2.64 -4.88
C LEU A 329 18.62 3.03 -3.54
N MET A 330 17.48 2.42 -3.18
CA MET A 330 16.80 2.61 -1.90
C MET A 330 17.34 1.68 -0.80
N TRP A 331 18.50 1.04 -0.99
CA TRP A 331 19.07 0.12 0.00
C TRP A 331 19.18 0.71 1.43
N PRO A 332 19.50 2.02 1.65
CA PRO A 332 19.58 2.54 3.01
C PRO A 332 18.23 2.47 3.74
N MET A 333 17.15 2.80 3.04
CA MET A 333 15.78 2.71 3.56
C MET A 333 15.35 1.25 3.74
N THR A 334 15.75 0.37 2.83
CA THR A 334 15.48 -1.08 2.92
C THR A 334 16.19 -1.69 4.14
N SER A 335 17.44 -1.32 4.39
CA SER A 335 18.22 -1.77 5.56
C SER A 335 17.61 -1.26 6.86
N TRP A 336 17.21 0.01 6.90
CA TRP A 336 16.50 0.58 8.05
C TRP A 336 15.19 -0.14 8.32
N SER A 337 14.41 -0.44 7.27
CA SER A 337 13.20 -1.25 7.37
C SER A 337 13.50 -2.65 7.94
N LEU A 338 14.56 -3.31 7.47
CA LEU A 338 14.95 -4.61 8.01
C LEU A 338 15.25 -4.54 9.51
N ILE A 339 15.98 -3.52 9.96
CA ILE A 339 16.28 -3.29 11.39
C ILE A 339 15.00 -3.02 12.18
N ILE A 340 14.15 -2.09 11.71
CA ILE A 340 12.87 -1.77 12.37
C ILE A 340 12.00 -3.01 12.47
N THR A 341 11.84 -3.75 11.38
CA THR A 341 11.01 -4.95 11.37
C THR A 341 11.56 -6.03 12.29
N TRP A 342 12.87 -6.15 12.48
CA TRP A 342 13.44 -7.03 13.50
C TRP A 342 13.06 -6.62 14.94
N ILE A 343 13.10 -5.32 15.25
CA ILE A 343 12.83 -4.78 16.59
C ILE A 343 11.32 -4.72 16.87
N TYR A 344 10.52 -4.41 15.86
CA TYR A 344 9.08 -4.23 15.98
C TYR A 344 8.41 -5.59 16.21
N GLY A 345 7.90 -5.77 17.43
CA GLY A 345 7.31 -7.02 17.90
C GLY A 345 5.79 -7.07 17.80
N ASN A 346 5.13 -6.15 17.08
CA ASN A 346 3.67 -6.10 16.98
C ASN A 346 3.21 -6.10 15.52
N THR A 347 2.00 -6.58 15.27
CA THR A 347 1.37 -6.41 13.96
C THR A 347 0.85 -4.98 13.80
N PHE A 348 0.66 -4.54 12.57
CA PHE A 348 0.08 -3.23 12.29
C PHE A 348 -0.97 -3.30 11.19
N VAL A 349 -1.98 -2.43 11.28
CA VAL A 349 -3.03 -2.31 10.27
C VAL A 349 -2.44 -1.65 9.03
N ALA A 350 -2.50 -2.32 7.88
CA ALA A 350 -2.02 -1.76 6.61
C ALA A 350 -3.15 -1.17 5.77
N GLU A 351 -4.33 -1.79 5.81
CA GLU A 351 -5.46 -1.41 4.98
C GLU A 351 -6.78 -1.81 5.64
N ALA A 352 -7.83 -1.06 5.31
CA ALA A 352 -9.21 -1.36 5.65
C ALA A 352 -10.05 -1.22 4.38
N ASN A 353 -10.94 -2.16 4.14
CA ASN A 353 -11.84 -2.08 2.99
C ASN A 353 -13.25 -2.47 3.41
N THR A 354 -14.21 -2.09 2.57
CA THR A 354 -15.62 -2.38 2.80
C THR A 354 -16.18 -3.13 1.61
N PHE A 355 -16.88 -4.21 1.90
CA PHE A 355 -17.60 -5.00 0.91
C PHE A 355 -19.02 -5.27 1.44
N GLU A 356 -20.03 -4.83 0.70
CA GLU A 356 -21.42 -4.82 1.16
C GLU A 356 -21.58 -4.08 2.51
N LYS A 357 -21.97 -4.78 3.58
CA LYS A 357 -22.04 -4.24 4.96
C LYS A 357 -20.87 -4.71 5.84
N LEU A 358 -19.93 -5.45 5.27
CA LEU A 358 -18.82 -6.04 5.97
C LEU A 358 -17.60 -5.11 5.93
N LYS A 359 -17.11 -4.74 7.11
CA LYS A 359 -15.85 -4.04 7.29
C LYS A 359 -14.75 -5.05 7.55
N TRP A 360 -13.64 -4.89 6.86
CA TRP A 360 -12.46 -5.71 7.08
C TRP A 360 -11.22 -4.88 7.37
N GLN A 361 -10.18 -5.54 7.88
CA GLN A 361 -8.81 -5.02 7.86
C GLN A 361 -7.80 -6.08 7.41
N SER A 362 -6.71 -5.64 6.80
CA SER A 362 -5.50 -6.47 6.69
C SER A 362 -4.44 -5.98 7.66
N TRP A 363 -3.93 -6.90 8.45
CA TRP A 363 -2.83 -6.65 9.37
C TRP A 363 -1.56 -7.30 8.83
N VAL A 364 -0.44 -6.64 9.03
CA VAL A 364 0.87 -7.10 8.57
C VAL A 364 1.69 -7.54 9.78
N VAL A 365 2.15 -8.79 9.74
CA VAL A 365 3.27 -9.22 10.57
C VAL A 365 4.53 -8.58 9.98
N PRO A 366 5.28 -7.76 10.75
CA PRO A 366 6.46 -7.03 10.28
C PRO A 366 7.65 -7.99 10.11
N ARG A 367 7.50 -9.01 9.26
CA ARG A 367 8.54 -9.99 8.96
C ARG A 367 8.53 -10.31 7.48
N TYR A 368 9.72 -10.30 6.90
CA TYR A 368 10.01 -10.69 5.53
C TYR A 368 10.02 -12.20 5.36
N THR A 369 9.73 -12.71 4.16
CA THR A 369 9.82 -14.14 3.84
C THR A 369 11.15 -14.77 4.28
N ILE A 370 12.27 -14.05 4.11
CA ILE A 370 13.60 -14.54 4.53
C ILE A 370 13.65 -14.83 6.03
N GLN A 371 12.96 -14.06 6.87
CA GLN A 371 12.91 -14.29 8.32
C GLN A 371 12.06 -15.52 8.66
N TYR A 372 10.95 -15.78 7.95
CA TYR A 372 10.18 -17.03 8.10
C TYR A 372 10.99 -18.28 7.74
N MET A 373 11.96 -18.15 6.82
CA MET A 373 12.80 -19.27 6.38
C MET A 373 13.88 -19.65 7.41
N LEU A 374 14.20 -18.77 8.36
CA LEU A 374 15.15 -19.04 9.43
C LEU A 374 14.49 -19.85 10.57
N GLN A 375 15.27 -20.64 11.31
CA GLN A 375 14.73 -21.45 12.42
C GLN A 375 14.55 -20.66 13.72
N TRP A 376 15.56 -19.89 14.11
CA TRP A 376 15.58 -19.13 15.37
C TRP A 376 14.48 -18.06 15.59
N PRO A 377 13.86 -17.39 14.58
CA PRO A 377 12.84 -16.38 14.86
C PRO A 377 11.41 -16.99 14.87
N ARG A 378 11.26 -18.30 14.69
CA ARG A 378 9.96 -18.96 14.54
C ARG A 378 9.05 -18.77 15.75
N GLU A 379 9.59 -18.90 16.95
CA GLU A 379 8.83 -18.67 18.19
C GLU A 379 8.35 -17.22 18.29
N ALA A 380 9.22 -16.25 17.98
CA ALA A 380 8.85 -14.84 17.97
C ALA A 380 7.76 -14.52 16.93
N ILE A 381 7.85 -15.12 15.73
CA ILE A 381 6.82 -15.02 14.68
C ILE A 381 5.50 -15.61 15.17
N ASN A 382 5.52 -16.82 15.73
CA ASN A 382 4.33 -17.45 16.28
C ASN A 382 3.68 -16.63 17.39
N SER A 383 4.49 -16.05 18.29
CA SER A 383 4.00 -15.17 19.35
C SER A 383 3.35 -13.90 18.80
N MET A 384 3.84 -13.35 17.68
CA MET A 384 3.20 -12.21 17.02
C MET A 384 1.87 -12.59 16.37
N ILE A 385 1.80 -13.74 15.70
CA ILE A 385 0.55 -14.25 15.10
C ILE A 385 -0.47 -14.55 16.21
N GLU A 386 -0.03 -15.19 17.29
CA GLU A 386 -0.85 -15.48 18.47
C GLU A 386 -1.43 -14.20 19.09
N ARG A 387 -0.59 -13.19 19.35
CA ARG A 387 -1.06 -11.90 19.85
C ARG A 387 -2.04 -11.23 18.89
N ALA A 388 -1.80 -11.29 17.58
CA ALA A 388 -2.73 -10.74 16.60
C ALA A 388 -4.11 -11.44 16.63
N ILE A 389 -4.14 -12.76 16.85
CA ILE A 389 -5.38 -13.53 17.01
C ILE A 389 -6.13 -13.09 18.27
N LEU A 390 -5.43 -12.97 19.40
CA LEU A 390 -6.04 -12.53 20.67
C LEU A 390 -6.52 -11.07 20.61
N ASP A 391 -5.74 -10.18 19.99
CA ASP A 391 -6.14 -8.79 19.76
C ASP A 391 -7.37 -8.69 18.84
N ALA A 392 -7.47 -9.57 17.84
CA ALA A 392 -8.64 -9.66 16.97
C ALA A 392 -9.89 -10.11 17.74
N GLU A 393 -9.77 -11.14 18.60
CA GLU A 393 -10.84 -11.61 19.48
C GLU A 393 -11.33 -10.50 20.41
N MET A 394 -10.41 -9.79 21.07
CA MET A 394 -10.75 -8.65 21.94
C MET A 394 -11.44 -7.52 21.19
N LYS A 395 -11.07 -7.30 19.91
CA LYS A 395 -11.74 -6.34 19.03
C LYS A 395 -13.08 -6.84 18.48
N GLY A 396 -13.49 -8.08 18.78
CA GLY A 396 -14.77 -8.64 18.33
C GLY A 396 -14.77 -9.12 16.87
N VAL A 397 -13.59 -9.37 16.30
CA VAL A 397 -13.44 -9.98 14.97
C VAL A 397 -14.10 -11.36 14.96
N LYS A 398 -14.84 -11.69 13.89
CA LYS A 398 -15.54 -12.98 13.75
C LYS A 398 -14.74 -13.99 12.95
N VAL A 399 -13.94 -13.54 12.00
CA VAL A 399 -13.10 -14.40 11.17
C VAL A 399 -11.73 -13.79 11.01
N LEU A 400 -10.69 -14.58 11.25
CA LEU A 400 -9.31 -14.24 10.94
C LEU A 400 -8.78 -15.21 9.88
N SER A 401 -8.32 -14.66 8.75
CA SER A 401 -7.67 -15.45 7.70
C SER A 401 -6.16 -15.33 7.77
N LEU A 402 -5.46 -16.46 7.58
CA LEU A 402 -4.00 -16.51 7.59
C LEU A 402 -3.47 -16.47 6.16
N GLY A 403 -2.81 -15.38 5.77
CA GLY A 403 -2.18 -15.21 4.47
C GLY A 403 -0.69 -15.54 4.48
N LEU A 404 -0.17 -15.93 3.32
CA LEU A 404 1.24 -16.24 3.07
C LEU A 404 1.78 -17.24 4.11
N LEU A 405 3.00 -17.04 4.61
CA LEU A 405 3.67 -17.97 5.50
C LEU A 405 3.13 -17.96 6.93
N ASN A 406 2.10 -17.15 7.23
CA ASN A 406 1.40 -17.18 8.52
C ASN A 406 0.64 -18.49 8.76
N GLN A 407 0.47 -19.34 7.74
CA GLN A 407 -0.13 -20.68 7.84
C GLN A 407 0.88 -21.81 7.56
N ALA A 408 2.19 -21.56 7.58
CA ALA A 408 3.16 -22.55 7.09
C ALA A 408 3.22 -23.85 7.92
N SER A 409 3.13 -25.00 7.24
CA SER A 409 3.25 -26.32 7.87
C SER A 409 4.67 -26.89 7.87
N LYS A 410 5.55 -26.67 6.87
CA LYS A 410 6.95 -27.17 6.93
C LYS A 410 7.97 -26.29 6.21
N PHE A 411 8.97 -25.80 6.94
CA PHE A 411 10.19 -25.23 6.37
C PHE A 411 11.39 -26.15 6.59
N LYS A 412 11.78 -26.86 5.54
CA LYS A 412 13.12 -27.46 5.45
C LYS A 412 14.02 -26.46 4.73
N LEU A 413 15.10 -26.02 5.37
CA LEU A 413 16.09 -25.13 4.75
C LEU A 413 16.61 -25.75 3.45
N LEU A 414 16.66 -24.93 2.39
CA LEU A 414 17.33 -25.27 1.13
C LEU A 414 18.85 -25.04 1.17
N PHE A 415 19.42 -24.64 2.31
CA PHE A 415 20.87 -24.46 2.49
C PHE A 415 21.64 -25.73 2.89
N ALA A 416 20.94 -26.86 3.12
CA ALA A 416 21.58 -28.09 3.61
C ALA A 416 22.14 -29.00 2.50
N TYR A 417 22.55 -28.46 1.34
CA TYR A 417 23.23 -29.25 0.31
C TYR A 417 24.76 -29.26 0.49
N GLU A 418 25.36 -28.29 1.20
CA GLU A 418 26.81 -28.26 1.44
C GLU A 418 27.25 -28.75 2.83
N CYS A 419 26.39 -28.75 3.85
CA CYS A 419 26.76 -29.18 5.22
C CYS A 419 26.35 -30.61 5.59
N ARG A 420 26.28 -31.53 4.62
CA ARG A 420 25.81 -32.90 4.86
C ARG A 420 26.94 -33.88 5.22
N ARG A 421 27.84 -33.50 6.13
CA ARG A 421 28.93 -34.40 6.56
C ARG A 421 29.13 -34.57 8.07
N TYR A 422 28.37 -33.90 8.95
CA TYR A 422 28.69 -33.93 10.39
C TYR A 422 27.53 -34.00 11.41
N ILE A 423 26.28 -34.27 11.02
CA ILE A 423 25.21 -34.41 12.03
C ILE A 423 24.59 -35.80 11.93
N SER A 424 24.91 -36.62 12.93
CA SER A 424 24.36 -37.95 13.18
C SER A 424 22.89 -37.87 13.58
N SER A 425 22.20 -38.97 13.34
CA SER A 425 20.81 -39.22 13.66
C SER A 425 20.47 -38.93 15.13
N SER A 426 19.75 -37.85 15.37
CA SER A 426 18.87 -37.71 16.53
C SER A 426 17.51 -37.18 16.07
N HIS A 427 16.45 -37.74 16.65
CA HIS A 427 15.05 -37.45 16.37
C HIS A 427 14.76 -35.94 16.51
N THR A 428 14.84 -35.18 15.43
CA THR A 428 14.29 -33.82 15.37
C THR A 428 12.91 -33.91 14.73
N HIS A 429 11.88 -33.81 15.56
CA HIS A 429 10.53 -33.48 15.10
C HIS A 429 10.66 -32.23 14.22
N GLY A 430 10.35 -32.36 12.93
CA GLY A 430 10.40 -31.22 12.02
C GLY A 430 9.26 -30.27 12.33
N GLU A 431 9.44 -29.43 13.35
CA GLU A 431 8.40 -28.58 13.91
C GLU A 431 7.86 -27.61 12.86
N GLU A 432 6.58 -27.82 12.58
CA GLU A 432 5.70 -27.01 11.77
C GLU A 432 5.56 -25.62 12.41
N LEU A 433 5.38 -24.52 11.65
CA LEU A 433 5.25 -23.19 12.26
C LEU A 433 4.03 -23.17 13.18
N ASN A 434 2.84 -23.41 12.64
CA ASN A 434 1.60 -23.44 13.42
C ASN A 434 0.54 -24.41 12.88
N ARG A 435 0.91 -25.32 11.97
CA ARG A 435 0.02 -26.34 11.38
C ARG A 435 -1.24 -25.72 10.75
N ASN A 436 -1.05 -24.74 9.86
CA ASN A 436 -2.12 -23.92 9.29
C ASN A 436 -3.07 -23.34 10.36
N GLY A 437 -2.52 -22.90 11.50
CA GLY A 437 -3.26 -22.30 12.60
C GLY A 437 -3.85 -23.26 13.65
N GLU A 438 -3.79 -24.58 13.45
CA GLU A 438 -4.33 -25.58 14.39
C GLU A 438 -3.72 -25.43 15.80
N LEU A 439 -2.45 -25.04 15.87
CA LEU A 439 -1.74 -24.78 17.13
C LEU A 439 -2.50 -23.79 18.02
N TYR A 440 -3.10 -22.74 17.44
CA TYR A 440 -3.78 -21.70 18.22
C TYR A 440 -5.15 -22.17 18.71
N ILE A 441 -5.85 -22.99 17.94
CA ILE A 441 -7.13 -23.58 18.35
C ILE A 441 -6.91 -24.57 19.49
N GLN A 442 -5.83 -25.35 19.45
CA GLN A 442 -5.46 -26.26 20.54
C GLN A 442 -5.09 -25.49 21.83
N ARG A 443 -4.37 -24.37 21.71
CA ARG A 443 -3.99 -23.54 22.87
C ARG A 443 -5.17 -22.76 23.44
N TYR A 444 -6.10 -22.32 22.60
CA TYR A 444 -7.26 -21.53 23.02
C TYR A 444 -8.57 -22.14 22.49
N PRO A 445 -9.05 -23.26 23.08
CA PRO A 445 -10.28 -23.93 22.64
C PRO A 445 -11.55 -23.08 22.78
N GLN A 446 -11.49 -21.96 23.52
CA GLN A 446 -12.60 -21.05 23.78
C GLN A 446 -12.60 -19.81 22.87
N LEU A 447 -11.76 -19.77 21.83
CA LEU A 447 -11.79 -18.71 20.83
C LEU A 447 -13.17 -18.65 20.16
N LYS A 448 -13.76 -17.45 20.06
CA LYS A 448 -15.05 -17.26 19.41
C LYS A 448 -14.89 -16.86 17.95
N LEU A 449 -13.73 -16.29 17.58
CA LEU A 449 -13.39 -16.06 16.19
C LEU A 449 -13.07 -17.37 15.48
N ASN A 450 -13.45 -17.45 14.20
CA ASN A 450 -13.08 -18.55 13.33
C ASN A 450 -11.75 -18.28 12.65
N LEU A 451 -10.89 -19.29 12.63
CA LEU A 451 -9.58 -19.22 11.99
C LEU A 451 -9.67 -19.92 10.63
N VAL A 452 -9.28 -19.22 9.57
CA VAL A 452 -9.46 -19.67 8.19
C VAL A 452 -8.14 -19.58 7.44
N ASP A 453 -7.54 -20.71 7.12
CA ASP A 453 -6.38 -20.74 6.24
C ASP A 453 -6.76 -20.61 4.77
N GLY A 454 -8.02 -20.84 4.39
CA GLY A 454 -8.59 -20.56 3.07
C GLY A 454 -8.28 -21.59 1.98
N SER A 455 -7.77 -22.76 2.37
CA SER A 455 -7.36 -23.83 1.46
C SER A 455 -8.48 -24.37 0.57
N SER A 456 -9.74 -24.33 1.01
CA SER A 456 -10.89 -24.91 0.32
C SER A 456 -11.24 -24.10 -0.92
N LEU A 457 -11.23 -22.76 -0.81
CA LEU A 457 -11.40 -21.90 -1.97
C LEU A 457 -10.20 -21.99 -2.92
N VAL A 458 -9.00 -22.18 -2.40
CA VAL A 458 -7.80 -22.40 -3.23
C VAL A 458 -7.96 -23.66 -4.08
N VAL A 459 -8.36 -24.78 -3.47
CA VAL A 459 -8.65 -26.03 -4.18
C VAL A 459 -9.74 -25.80 -5.22
N ALA A 460 -10.84 -25.12 -4.86
CA ALA A 460 -11.90 -24.79 -5.81
C ALA A 460 -11.40 -23.98 -7.01
N VAL A 461 -10.61 -22.93 -6.78
CA VAL A 461 -10.05 -22.09 -7.85
C VAL A 461 -9.15 -22.93 -8.76
N VAL A 462 -8.26 -23.74 -8.21
CA VAL A 462 -7.35 -24.59 -9.01
C VAL A 462 -8.13 -25.60 -9.85
N LEU A 463 -9.11 -26.28 -9.26
CA LEU A 463 -9.93 -27.27 -9.96
C LEU A 463 -10.72 -26.64 -11.11
N ASN A 464 -11.23 -25.41 -10.91
CA ASN A 464 -12.01 -24.69 -11.92
C ASN A 464 -11.12 -23.98 -12.97
N SER A 465 -9.82 -23.83 -12.73
CA SER A 465 -8.84 -23.36 -13.72
C SER A 465 -8.37 -24.45 -14.69
N ILE A 466 -8.67 -25.72 -14.43
CA ILE A 466 -8.28 -26.84 -15.31
C ILE A 466 -9.13 -26.79 -16.59
N PRO A 467 -8.51 -26.85 -17.80
CA PRO A 467 -9.27 -26.85 -19.06
C PRO A 467 -10.28 -28.00 -19.13
N LYS A 468 -11.49 -27.70 -19.61
CA LYS A 468 -12.53 -28.72 -19.86
C LYS A 468 -12.01 -29.79 -20.81
N GLY A 469 -12.29 -31.05 -20.51
CA GLY A 469 -11.80 -32.21 -21.28
C GLY A 469 -10.41 -32.71 -20.90
N THR A 470 -9.76 -32.11 -19.89
CA THR A 470 -8.50 -32.63 -19.34
C THR A 470 -8.74 -34.00 -18.69
N THR A 471 -8.09 -35.05 -19.21
CA THR A 471 -8.18 -36.43 -18.67
C THR A 471 -7.01 -36.79 -17.78
N GLN A 472 -5.91 -36.04 -17.84
CA GLN A 472 -4.67 -36.31 -17.11
C GLN A 472 -4.00 -35.00 -16.68
N VAL A 473 -3.50 -34.94 -15.45
CA VAL A 473 -2.70 -33.83 -14.93
C VAL A 473 -1.40 -34.35 -14.34
N LEU A 474 -0.35 -33.52 -14.34
CA LEU A 474 0.85 -33.79 -13.55
C LEU A 474 0.82 -32.96 -12.26
N LEU A 475 0.90 -33.61 -11.10
CA LEU A 475 1.03 -32.95 -9.81
C LEU A 475 2.50 -32.87 -9.41
N ARG A 476 3.00 -31.66 -9.17
CA ARG A 476 4.38 -31.41 -8.72
C ARG A 476 4.47 -30.42 -7.56
N GLY A 477 5.53 -30.53 -6.78
CA GLY A 477 5.80 -29.73 -5.58
C GLY A 477 5.53 -30.50 -4.28
N LYS A 478 5.65 -29.81 -3.15
CA LYS A 478 5.42 -30.36 -1.81
C LYS A 478 3.95 -30.77 -1.66
N LEU A 479 3.73 -31.97 -1.12
CA LEU A 479 2.40 -32.46 -0.79
C LEU A 479 1.86 -31.78 0.48
N THR A 480 1.21 -30.63 0.29
CA THR A 480 0.46 -29.91 1.33
C THR A 480 -0.98 -30.44 1.41
N LYS A 481 -1.76 -30.02 2.41
CA LYS A 481 -3.19 -30.38 2.48
C LYS A 481 -3.97 -30.00 1.22
N VAL A 482 -3.64 -28.85 0.61
CA VAL A 482 -4.20 -28.41 -0.67
C VAL A 482 -3.85 -29.40 -1.79
N ALA A 483 -2.61 -29.85 -1.86
CA ALA A 483 -2.19 -30.84 -2.86
C ALA A 483 -2.94 -32.19 -2.70
N TYR A 484 -3.11 -32.65 -1.45
CA TYR A 484 -3.89 -33.85 -1.15
C TYR A 484 -5.37 -33.70 -1.54
N ALA A 485 -5.99 -32.57 -1.20
CA ALA A 485 -7.37 -32.29 -1.55
C ALA A 485 -7.58 -32.23 -3.07
N ILE A 486 -6.69 -31.54 -3.80
CA ILE A 486 -6.71 -31.51 -5.27
C ILE A 486 -6.61 -32.92 -5.84
N ALA A 487 -5.63 -33.71 -5.40
CA ALA A 487 -5.42 -35.07 -5.91
C ALA A 487 -6.66 -35.96 -5.67
N ASN A 488 -7.23 -35.91 -4.46
CA ASN A 488 -8.43 -36.66 -4.10
C ASN A 488 -9.62 -36.26 -4.99
N THR A 489 -9.93 -34.97 -5.09
CA THR A 489 -11.07 -34.49 -5.86
C THR A 489 -10.92 -34.75 -7.36
N LEU A 490 -9.70 -34.74 -7.90
CA LEU A 490 -9.47 -35.09 -9.30
C LEU A 490 -9.65 -36.58 -9.56
N CYS A 491 -9.14 -37.44 -8.67
CA CYS A 491 -9.36 -38.88 -8.77
C CYS A 491 -10.85 -39.24 -8.68
N GLU A 492 -11.63 -38.53 -7.85
CA GLU A 492 -13.09 -38.67 -7.75
C GLU A 492 -13.82 -38.26 -9.04
N ARG A 493 -13.26 -37.30 -9.79
CA ARG A 493 -13.76 -36.84 -11.10
C ARG A 493 -13.24 -37.68 -12.27
N ASP A 494 -12.64 -38.84 -11.99
CA ASP A 494 -12.04 -39.74 -12.98
C ASP A 494 -10.91 -39.10 -13.83
N ILE A 495 -10.23 -38.10 -13.28
CA ILE A 495 -9.07 -37.47 -13.89
C ILE A 495 -7.80 -38.14 -13.34
N LYS A 496 -6.93 -38.60 -14.24
CA LYS A 496 -5.68 -39.26 -13.88
C LYS A 496 -4.68 -38.25 -13.29
N VAL A 497 -4.26 -38.46 -12.06
CA VAL A 497 -3.24 -37.65 -11.37
C VAL A 497 -1.90 -38.36 -11.50
N ALA A 498 -1.01 -37.80 -12.30
CA ALA A 498 0.35 -38.30 -12.48
C ALA A 498 1.31 -37.65 -11.48
N THR A 499 2.20 -38.45 -10.91
CA THR A 499 3.37 -38.00 -10.13
C THR A 499 4.65 -38.61 -10.69
N VAL A 500 5.78 -37.90 -10.59
CA VAL A 500 7.07 -38.41 -11.11
C VAL A 500 7.88 -39.13 -10.04
N TYR A 501 7.80 -38.67 -8.79
CA TYR A 501 8.57 -39.27 -7.70
C TYR A 501 7.79 -40.37 -7.01
N LYS A 502 8.45 -41.51 -6.79
CA LYS A 502 7.88 -42.69 -6.15
C LYS A 502 7.41 -42.41 -4.72
N ASP A 503 8.14 -41.57 -3.97
CA ASP A 503 7.76 -41.23 -2.59
C ASP A 503 6.50 -40.36 -2.54
N GLU A 504 6.32 -39.45 -3.49
CA GLU A 504 5.10 -38.65 -3.64
C GLU A 504 3.91 -39.53 -4.03
N TYR A 505 4.12 -40.44 -4.98
CA TYR A 505 3.13 -41.45 -5.38
C TYR A 505 2.69 -42.28 -4.17
N GLU A 506 3.62 -42.85 -3.42
CA GLU A 506 3.32 -43.67 -2.24
C GLU A 506 2.55 -42.89 -1.16
N LYS A 507 2.95 -41.64 -0.89
CA LYS A 507 2.27 -40.76 0.07
C LYS A 507 0.83 -40.44 -0.33
N LEU A 508 0.58 -40.17 -1.61
CA LEU A 508 -0.78 -39.94 -2.13
C LEU A 508 -1.59 -41.23 -2.12
N HIS A 509 -0.99 -42.33 -2.54
CA HIS A 509 -1.62 -43.64 -2.60
C HIS A 509 -2.09 -44.11 -1.21
N LEU A 510 -1.37 -43.77 -0.14
CA LEU A 510 -1.77 -44.08 1.24
C LEU A 510 -3.01 -43.29 1.71
N ARG A 511 -3.25 -42.10 1.17
CA ARG A 511 -4.39 -41.24 1.56
C ARG A 511 -5.63 -41.41 0.68
N LEU A 512 -5.50 -42.07 -0.48
CA LEU A 512 -6.62 -42.36 -1.39
C LEU A 512 -7.36 -43.64 -0.98
N THR A 513 -8.69 -43.63 -1.15
CA THR A 513 -9.53 -44.83 -0.98
C THR A 513 -9.22 -45.85 -2.08
N THR A 514 -9.48 -47.14 -1.82
CA THR A 514 -9.14 -48.24 -2.75
C THR A 514 -9.71 -48.06 -4.16
N LYS A 515 -10.90 -47.48 -4.30
CA LYS A 515 -11.55 -47.21 -5.58
C LYS A 515 -10.85 -46.10 -6.39
N LEU A 516 -10.23 -45.12 -5.72
CA LEU A 516 -9.63 -43.95 -6.36
C LEU A 516 -8.15 -44.17 -6.76
N LYS A 517 -7.52 -45.24 -6.26
CA LYS A 517 -6.10 -45.55 -6.51
C LYS A 517 -5.77 -45.80 -7.97
N SER A 518 -6.72 -46.31 -8.78
CA SER A 518 -6.54 -46.51 -10.22
C SER A 518 -6.30 -45.22 -10.99
N ASN A 519 -6.71 -44.07 -10.43
CA ASN A 519 -6.57 -42.76 -11.03
C ASN A 519 -5.26 -42.06 -10.63
N LEU A 520 -4.46 -42.65 -9.74
CA LEU A 520 -3.11 -42.19 -9.44
C LEU A 520 -2.09 -42.95 -10.28
N ILE A 521 -1.18 -42.25 -10.95
CA ILE A 521 -0.21 -42.85 -11.87
C ILE A 521 1.21 -42.39 -11.55
N LEU A 522 2.13 -43.35 -11.45
CA LEU A 522 3.57 -43.04 -11.44
C LEU A 522 4.02 -42.84 -12.89
N SER A 523 4.23 -41.59 -13.29
CA SER A 523 4.65 -41.23 -14.65
C SER A 523 6.17 -41.24 -14.76
N THR A 524 6.69 -41.88 -15.82
CA THR A 524 8.11 -41.82 -16.19
C THR A 524 8.43 -40.62 -17.09
N SER A 525 7.41 -39.88 -17.53
CA SER A 525 7.54 -38.73 -18.43
C SER A 525 6.89 -37.46 -17.87
N TYR A 526 7.22 -36.32 -18.49
CA TYR A 526 6.71 -34.98 -18.18
C TYR A 526 5.76 -34.49 -19.30
N ALA A 527 5.14 -35.41 -20.04
CA ALA A 527 4.41 -35.13 -21.29
C ALA A 527 3.02 -34.52 -21.08
N GLN A 528 2.49 -34.49 -19.86
CA GLN A 528 1.16 -33.96 -19.56
C GLN A 528 1.07 -32.48 -19.93
N LYS A 529 -0.07 -32.10 -20.54
CA LYS A 529 -0.32 -30.71 -20.97
C LYS A 529 -0.77 -29.79 -19.84
N THR A 530 -1.27 -30.33 -18.73
CA THR A 530 -1.71 -29.55 -17.56
C THR A 530 -0.92 -29.98 -16.33
N TRP A 531 -0.23 -29.02 -15.72
CA TRP A 531 0.60 -29.23 -14.53
C TRP A 531 0.04 -28.44 -13.36
N LEU A 532 -0.24 -29.12 -12.26
CA LEU A 532 -0.63 -28.52 -11.00
C LEU A 532 0.62 -28.41 -10.14
N VAL A 533 1.05 -27.19 -9.84
CA VAL A 533 2.39 -26.94 -9.26
C VAL A 533 2.33 -26.22 -7.91
N GLY A 534 2.98 -26.81 -6.91
CA GLY A 534 3.21 -26.22 -5.60
C GLY A 534 4.66 -25.76 -5.43
N ASP A 535 5.06 -25.48 -4.19
CA ASP A 535 6.44 -25.13 -3.87
C ASP A 535 7.39 -26.35 -3.97
N GLY A 536 8.65 -26.16 -4.33
CA GLY A 536 9.69 -27.20 -4.18
C GLY A 536 10.00 -28.06 -5.40
N TRP A 537 9.39 -27.79 -6.55
CA TRP A 537 9.87 -28.26 -7.86
C TRP A 537 11.02 -27.37 -8.39
N THR A 538 11.83 -27.92 -9.28
CA THR A 538 13.08 -27.32 -9.77
C THR A 538 12.95 -26.70 -11.15
N GLU A 539 13.80 -25.71 -11.44
CA GLU A 539 13.90 -25.11 -12.78
C GLU A 539 14.21 -26.16 -13.85
N LYS A 540 15.00 -27.19 -13.51
CA LYS A 540 15.29 -28.33 -14.41
C LYS A 540 14.07 -29.19 -14.71
N GLU A 541 13.16 -29.38 -13.76
CA GLU A 541 11.90 -30.11 -14.01
C GLU A 541 10.98 -29.29 -14.92
N GLN A 542 10.89 -27.98 -14.71
CA GLN A 542 10.07 -27.10 -15.52
C GLN A 542 10.48 -27.08 -16.99
N LEU A 543 11.79 -27.14 -17.27
CA LEU A 543 12.33 -27.21 -18.64
C LEU A 543 12.00 -28.52 -19.38
N LYS A 544 11.54 -29.56 -18.66
CA LYS A 544 11.11 -30.83 -19.28
C LYS A 544 9.66 -30.78 -19.77
N ALA A 545 8.92 -29.71 -19.46
CA ALA A 545 7.56 -29.53 -19.92
C ALA A 545 7.51 -29.35 -21.44
N SER A 546 6.55 -29.99 -22.08
CA SER A 546 6.33 -29.85 -23.51
C SER A 546 5.85 -28.43 -23.88
N LYS A 547 6.10 -28.00 -25.11
CA LYS A 547 5.52 -26.75 -25.63
C LYS A 547 3.99 -26.72 -25.49
N GLY A 548 3.46 -25.59 -25.05
CA GLY A 548 2.04 -25.38 -24.77
C GLY A 548 1.55 -25.96 -23.45
N THR A 549 2.44 -26.49 -22.59
CA THR A 549 2.04 -26.95 -21.25
C THR A 549 1.52 -25.77 -20.41
N LEU A 550 0.41 -26.00 -19.72
CA LEU A 550 -0.24 -25.07 -18.81
C LEU A 550 0.14 -25.39 -17.36
N PHE A 551 0.74 -24.41 -16.69
CA PHE A 551 1.04 -24.46 -15.26
C PHE A 551 -0.02 -23.74 -14.46
N ILE A 552 -0.71 -24.47 -13.58
CA ILE A 552 -1.70 -23.95 -12.63
C ILE A 552 -1.10 -24.08 -11.22
N PRO A 553 -0.62 -22.98 -10.63
CA PRO A 553 -0.05 -23.04 -9.30
C PRO A 553 -1.14 -23.22 -8.23
N PHE A 554 -0.82 -23.95 -7.17
CA PHE A 554 -1.59 -24.01 -5.92
C PHE A 554 -0.80 -23.48 -4.71
N SER A 555 0.37 -22.88 -4.96
CA SER A 555 1.24 -22.24 -3.98
C SER A 555 0.85 -20.78 -3.71
N GLN A 556 1.20 -20.31 -2.51
CA GLN A 556 1.00 -18.91 -2.10
C GLN A 556 1.92 -17.93 -2.80
N PHE A 557 3.07 -18.38 -3.32
CA PHE A 557 4.00 -17.55 -4.08
C PHE A 557 3.96 -17.94 -5.55
N PRO A 558 4.16 -16.98 -6.47
CA PRO A 558 4.11 -17.26 -7.89
C PRO A 558 5.32 -18.11 -8.29
N PRO A 559 5.15 -19.11 -9.16
CA PRO A 559 6.28 -19.89 -9.65
C PRO A 559 7.19 -19.01 -10.52
N LYS A 560 8.49 -19.33 -10.53
CA LYS A 560 9.39 -18.76 -11.53
C LYS A 560 8.96 -19.25 -12.92
N LYS A 561 8.99 -18.35 -13.91
CA LYS A 561 8.65 -18.68 -15.30
C LYS A 561 9.93 -18.96 -16.08
N MET A 562 10.19 -20.22 -16.41
CA MET A 562 11.45 -20.61 -17.09
C MET A 562 11.32 -20.77 -18.61
N SER A 563 10.15 -21.18 -19.10
CA SER A 563 9.90 -21.36 -20.54
C SER A 563 8.88 -20.34 -21.05
N LYS A 564 9.19 -19.67 -22.17
CA LYS A 564 8.25 -18.76 -22.87
C LYS A 564 7.22 -19.51 -23.72
N ASP A 565 7.50 -20.76 -24.06
CA ASP A 565 6.64 -21.63 -24.86
C ASP A 565 5.54 -22.33 -24.03
N CYS A 566 5.41 -21.98 -22.74
CA CYS A 566 4.42 -22.54 -21.81
C CYS A 566 3.52 -21.43 -21.24
N PHE A 567 2.34 -21.82 -20.80
CA PHE A 567 1.35 -20.92 -20.19
C PHE A 567 1.42 -21.02 -18.67
N TYR A 568 1.31 -19.88 -17.99
CA TYR A 568 1.35 -19.80 -16.52
C TYR A 568 0.14 -19.07 -16.01
N HIS A 569 -0.70 -19.78 -15.28
CA HIS A 569 -1.75 -19.16 -14.49
C HIS A 569 -1.13 -18.40 -13.30
N SER A 570 -1.83 -17.39 -12.79
CA SER A 570 -1.46 -16.74 -11.53
C SER A 570 -1.64 -17.70 -10.36
N THR A 571 -1.04 -17.37 -9.20
CA THR A 571 -1.43 -17.95 -7.91
C THR A 571 -2.96 -17.90 -7.74
N PRO A 572 -3.57 -18.87 -7.03
CA PRO A 572 -5.00 -18.94 -6.75
C PRO A 572 -5.56 -17.59 -6.29
N ALA A 573 -6.37 -16.97 -7.15
CA ALA A 573 -6.87 -15.62 -6.98
C ALA A 573 -8.11 -15.40 -7.85
N MET A 574 -8.92 -14.41 -7.49
CA MET A 574 -10.13 -14.04 -8.21
C MET A 574 -10.24 -12.52 -8.34
N ILE A 575 -10.95 -12.08 -9.37
CA ILE A 575 -11.32 -10.67 -9.59
C ILE A 575 -12.35 -10.29 -8.53
N THR A 576 -12.15 -9.13 -7.89
CA THR A 576 -13.08 -8.61 -6.88
C THR A 576 -14.27 -7.92 -7.55
N PRO A 577 -15.49 -8.03 -6.98
CA PRO A 577 -16.67 -7.34 -7.49
C PRO A 577 -16.56 -5.81 -7.38
N LYS A 578 -17.31 -5.09 -8.21
CA LYS A 578 -17.30 -3.61 -8.23
C LYS A 578 -17.84 -2.97 -6.95
N SER A 579 -18.76 -3.64 -6.25
CA SER A 579 -19.34 -3.21 -4.96
C SER A 579 -18.32 -3.18 -3.82
N PHE A 580 -17.12 -3.69 -4.06
CA PHE A 580 -16.03 -3.65 -3.13
C PHE A 580 -15.29 -2.31 -3.28
N THR A 581 -15.20 -1.61 -2.16
CA THR A 581 -14.78 -0.21 -2.08
C THR A 581 -13.51 -0.05 -1.25
N ASN A 582 -12.86 1.09 -1.45
CA ASN A 582 -11.60 1.48 -0.83
C ASN A 582 -10.41 0.64 -1.30
N ILE A 583 -10.46 0.08 -2.52
CA ILE A 583 -9.36 -0.71 -3.10
C ILE A 583 -8.51 0.20 -3.98
N HIS A 584 -7.33 0.57 -3.49
CA HIS A 584 -6.37 1.41 -4.21
C HIS A 584 -4.92 0.92 -4.07
N SER A 585 -4.74 -0.31 -3.57
CA SER A 585 -3.48 -1.06 -3.54
C SER A 585 -3.67 -2.46 -4.13
N CYS A 586 -2.66 -2.95 -4.84
CA CYS A 586 -2.57 -4.33 -5.31
C CYS A 586 -2.17 -5.25 -4.15
N GLU A 587 -2.70 -6.47 -4.13
CA GLU A 587 -2.24 -7.50 -3.22
C GLU A 587 -1.01 -8.20 -3.80
N ASN A 588 0.17 -7.82 -3.32
CA ASN A 588 1.45 -8.37 -3.79
C ASN A 588 1.58 -8.27 -5.33
N TRP A 589 1.85 -9.39 -6.00
CA TRP A 589 2.00 -9.49 -7.47
C TRP A 589 0.66 -9.58 -8.22
N LEU A 590 -0.49 -9.51 -7.54
CA LEU A 590 -1.78 -9.61 -8.19
C LEU A 590 -2.16 -8.28 -8.88
N PRO A 591 -2.82 -8.35 -10.05
CA PRO A 591 -3.36 -7.17 -10.74
C PRO A 591 -4.31 -6.33 -9.88
N ARG A 592 -4.59 -5.11 -10.32
CA ARG A 592 -5.60 -4.23 -9.69
C ARG A 592 -6.94 -4.96 -9.63
N ARG A 593 -7.63 -4.84 -8.49
CA ARG A 593 -8.93 -5.52 -8.22
C ARG A 593 -8.87 -7.05 -8.38
N VAL A 594 -7.72 -7.64 -8.06
CA VAL A 594 -7.55 -9.09 -7.93
C VAL A 594 -7.05 -9.40 -6.53
N MET A 595 -7.62 -10.43 -5.92
CA MET A 595 -7.38 -10.81 -4.53
C MET A 595 -7.08 -12.30 -4.43
N SER A 596 -6.22 -12.68 -3.50
CA SER A 596 -5.86 -14.09 -3.32
C SER A 596 -7.04 -14.90 -2.77
N ALA A 597 -7.13 -16.17 -3.17
CA ALA A 597 -8.18 -17.06 -2.72
C ALA A 597 -8.16 -17.26 -1.19
N TRP A 598 -6.98 -17.26 -0.56
CA TRP A 598 -6.84 -17.34 0.89
C TRP A 598 -7.54 -16.18 1.61
N ARG A 599 -7.37 -14.96 1.09
CA ARG A 599 -8.02 -13.78 1.62
C ARG A 599 -9.53 -13.77 1.36
N ILE A 600 -9.96 -14.15 0.15
CA ILE A 600 -11.38 -14.24 -0.21
C ILE A 600 -12.10 -15.25 0.68
N ALA A 601 -11.50 -16.40 0.99
CA ALA A 601 -12.10 -17.39 1.86
C ALA A 601 -12.49 -16.81 3.23
N GLY A 602 -11.59 -16.07 3.88
CA GLY A 602 -11.91 -15.38 5.14
C GLY A 602 -13.07 -14.40 5.03
N ILE A 603 -13.19 -13.72 3.89
CA ILE A 603 -14.30 -12.80 3.62
C ILE A 603 -15.61 -13.57 3.48
N LEU A 604 -15.63 -14.68 2.71
CA LEU A 604 -16.84 -15.49 2.52
C LEU A 604 -17.32 -16.12 3.83
N HIS A 605 -16.42 -16.65 4.65
CA HIS A 605 -16.77 -17.14 6.00
C HIS A 605 -17.42 -16.04 6.85
N GLY A 606 -16.93 -14.80 6.75
CA GLY A 606 -17.48 -13.66 7.48
C GLY A 606 -18.82 -13.16 6.94
N LEU A 607 -19.05 -13.25 5.63
CA LEU A 607 -20.31 -12.86 4.99
C LEU A 607 -21.43 -13.85 5.29
N GLU A 608 -21.15 -15.14 5.16
CA GLU A 608 -22.11 -16.22 5.40
C GLU A 608 -22.29 -16.54 6.88
N GLY A 609 -21.38 -16.07 7.73
CA GLY A 609 -21.40 -16.37 9.16
C GLY A 609 -21.12 -17.85 9.46
N TRP A 610 -20.34 -18.52 8.61
CA TRP A 610 -19.96 -19.92 8.82
C TRP A 610 -19.13 -20.06 10.09
N ASN A 611 -19.71 -20.69 11.11
CA ASN A 611 -19.09 -20.85 12.42
C ASN A 611 -18.20 -22.09 12.51
N VAL A 612 -17.20 -22.15 11.62
CA VAL A 612 -16.28 -23.28 11.51
C VAL A 612 -14.84 -22.80 11.31
N HIS A 613 -13.91 -23.45 11.99
CA HIS A 613 -12.48 -23.29 11.71
C HIS A 613 -12.09 -24.08 10.45
N GLU A 614 -11.35 -23.42 9.57
CA GLU A 614 -10.64 -24.05 8.46
C GLU A 614 -9.14 -23.97 8.75
N CYS A 615 -8.63 -24.88 9.58
CA CYS A 615 -7.24 -24.92 10.01
C CYS A 615 -6.74 -26.37 10.14
N GLY A 616 -5.43 -26.58 10.30
CA GLY A 616 -4.87 -27.93 10.37
C GLY A 616 -5.15 -28.70 9.09
N ASP A 617 -5.59 -29.95 9.22
CA ASP A 617 -6.04 -30.80 8.11
C ASP A 617 -7.52 -30.62 7.75
N SER A 618 -8.26 -29.77 8.48
CA SER A 618 -9.68 -29.50 8.19
C SER A 618 -9.84 -28.76 6.87
N MET A 619 -10.87 -29.14 6.12
CA MET A 619 -11.28 -28.52 4.85
C MET A 619 -12.78 -28.19 4.93
N PHE A 620 -13.16 -27.02 4.44
CA PHE A 620 -14.54 -26.64 4.23
C PHE A 620 -15.07 -27.25 2.92
N ASN A 621 -16.38 -27.22 2.71
CA ASN A 621 -17.00 -27.74 1.49
C ASN A 621 -16.55 -26.93 0.25
N ILE A 622 -15.77 -27.59 -0.62
CA ILE A 622 -15.13 -27.00 -1.80
C ILE A 622 -16.18 -26.46 -2.80
N GLU A 623 -17.29 -27.17 -3.00
CA GLU A 623 -18.32 -26.75 -3.95
C GLU A 623 -19.14 -25.59 -3.38
N GLU A 624 -19.49 -25.67 -2.09
CA GLU A 624 -20.23 -24.62 -1.40
C GLU A 624 -19.47 -23.29 -1.40
N ILE A 625 -18.19 -23.28 -1.04
CA ILE A 625 -17.38 -22.06 -1.03
C ILE A 625 -17.15 -21.51 -2.44
N TRP A 626 -17.03 -22.40 -3.44
CA TRP A 626 -16.94 -22.00 -4.85
C TRP A 626 -18.20 -21.28 -5.31
N GLN A 627 -19.37 -21.90 -5.16
CA GLN A 627 -20.65 -21.31 -5.58
C GLN A 627 -20.94 -20.01 -4.82
N THR A 628 -20.63 -19.97 -3.53
CA THR A 628 -20.77 -18.77 -2.70
C THR A 628 -19.87 -17.63 -3.20
N SER A 629 -18.62 -17.93 -3.58
CA SER A 629 -17.71 -16.93 -4.15
C SER A 629 -18.29 -16.29 -5.42
N LEU A 630 -18.86 -17.10 -6.31
CA LEU A 630 -19.49 -16.63 -7.54
C LEU A 630 -20.76 -15.83 -7.26
N ARG A 631 -21.56 -16.25 -6.26
CA ARG A 631 -22.80 -15.56 -5.82
C ARG A 631 -22.52 -14.15 -5.31
N HIS A 632 -21.44 -13.95 -4.55
CA HIS A 632 -20.98 -12.62 -4.13
C HIS A 632 -20.25 -11.84 -5.23
N GLY A 633 -20.17 -12.38 -6.45
CA GLY A 633 -19.65 -11.67 -7.62
C GLY A 633 -18.13 -11.72 -7.77
N PHE A 634 -17.41 -12.53 -7.00
CA PHE A 634 -16.02 -12.86 -7.32
C PHE A 634 -15.99 -13.66 -8.62
N ARG A 635 -14.98 -13.41 -9.45
CA ARG A 635 -14.85 -14.10 -10.75
C ARG A 635 -13.47 -14.74 -10.89
N PRO A 636 -13.37 -15.99 -11.40
CA PRO A 636 -12.07 -16.58 -11.68
C PRO A 636 -11.30 -15.72 -12.67
N LEU A 637 -9.97 -15.74 -12.55
CA LEU A 637 -9.10 -15.13 -13.54
C LEU A 637 -9.17 -15.96 -14.82
N THR A 638 -9.52 -15.33 -15.93
CA THR A 638 -9.38 -15.95 -17.25
C THR A 638 -7.91 -15.96 -17.63
N MET A 639 -7.48 -17.03 -18.30
CA MET A 639 -6.17 -17.04 -18.94
C MET A 639 -6.05 -15.79 -19.84
N PRO A 640 -4.91 -15.07 -19.81
CA PRO A 640 -4.64 -14.12 -20.88
C PRO A 640 -4.65 -14.89 -22.19
N ASN A 641 -5.48 -14.46 -23.15
CA ASN A 641 -5.47 -14.98 -24.52
C ASN A 641 -4.09 -14.85 -25.16
#